data_AF-A0AAD3B3B9-F1
#
_entry.id   AF-A0AAD3B3B9-F1
#
_cell.length_a   1.000
_cell.length_b   1.000
_cell.length_c   1.000
_cell.angle_alpha   90.00
_cell.angle_beta   90.00
_cell.angle_gamma   90.00
#
_symmetry.space_group_name_H-M   'P 1'
#
loop_
_entity.id
_entity.type
_entity.pdbx_description
1 polymer ?
#
loop_
_entity_poly.entity_id
_entity_poly.type
_entity_poly.pdbx_seq_one_letter_code
_entity_poly.pdbx_strand_id
1 'polypeptide(L)'
;MLATYVLVNPDERLLDRSKIQTLGTSAVNFINKTSDSNLVQTFLKDTADNNQYGVKALENAIKAAGVLKVLKNEQDQNQIVSASVSNNLPGFPNYPFDSNSKASQLARSINTLIAEVQKFNKESRLIAPKKSVQVTGDSTLVDDDIAMKCLSFEGNQSYKISDLGNIQSLSMWVNIPEGVQGSLLEVESTSLYVNSTNGISSTWQKIYINGQQVNKSINWTAIPKNRWVFLHLEANNPFSGNIYLMSNSSSSHRLRGRIASVSFHKKPLSPTEIERDYQDKIGLFRPSYTIKIVPGPRYWQPSDPVVLMTGEVAKPTRNRDDERLRTDGLLQCKLLTQSIDLQSLPDNTLNIFVQFLSEFGNNPTEKIGFRQWANQPWNPFLLEWQVQLKGLEHNSQQTKNDKNKHTPSVNYDTNIFKDKYQLRVDGLEITPTDASANHFANYPDLYRGASFLSSSASMLLKDNLIDYLTKYLLPDYYQEQNISPDDQTEDYLVKNFNAVKGWYDQKNPTASDPFFTALRAYQQLQSLNGCLAQSLGGFSDALLTYSRTIQLDVNDNLLPTTGPAKEFLKNVQNTLELSSRLVPDSLLRSPLIGFDFSPIRLGGLKITDLRLVDTFGQVNVVLDTNNSREIVTSQPLTLPPTLTNVLSSHPIYLPPRLAQPARLNFRWLSATQPQGTRRSKSSKPDQEMNDTLATKPICGWVLPNNLDNSLTIYDDEGNALVMIDRTATLRSVPGHDYSEQEIKDIIARTNPYLKQMVRYLINQGPAFMSDFLTTVNAALQTIDPEGFAQNKAISLLVSRPLALVRSRINLDIQGIPAVSQNRISFSNDLFYNKFRTTQAFEKVKFPIRIGEYQQFNDSLVGYWVEKADDGTYKDSVFYAPQSCYVPHAKIKTLFDGPTDPTPDTPLNLEQTLEENTAQTLVMLIDPRGQVNATCGLLPAKSISIPPEQYLPALQAIEVTFLAAPLLSDLNPINDLDQIKLSLPEVPNYEWSWLGKDGTAWSNRPLVPFDSQSVYSSPQKIYDGWLKLTRKTETNE
;
A
#
# COMPACT_ATOMS: atom_id res chain seq x y z
N MET A 1 -30.01 -28.29 15.01
CA MET A 1 -31.08 -27.93 15.97
C MET A 1 -32.48 -27.99 15.36
N LEU A 2 -32.77 -27.35 14.22
CA LEU A 2 -34.12 -27.45 13.61
C LEU A 2 -34.40 -28.83 12.97
N ALA A 3 -33.37 -29.55 12.51
CA ALA A 3 -33.52 -30.86 11.88
C ALA A 3 -34.08 -31.97 12.80
N THR A 4 -33.83 -31.88 14.12
CA THR A 4 -34.30 -32.85 15.12
C THR A 4 -35.80 -32.74 15.44
N TYR A 5 -36.49 -31.70 14.97
CA TYR A 5 -37.90 -31.41 15.29
C TYR A 5 -38.86 -31.64 14.12
N VAL A 6 -38.36 -32.23 13.03
CA VAL A 6 -39.00 -32.19 11.70
C VAL A 6 -39.62 -33.53 11.30
N LEU A 7 -39.37 -34.61 12.05
CA LEU A 7 -39.96 -35.92 11.82
C LEU A 7 -40.97 -36.23 12.92
N VAL A 8 -42.26 -35.98 12.63
CA VAL A 8 -43.36 -36.41 13.52
C VAL A 8 -43.87 -37.81 13.13
N ASN A 9 -43.57 -38.32 11.93
CA ASN A 9 -43.87 -39.69 11.53
C ASN A 9 -43.05 -40.11 10.29
N PRO A 10 -42.67 -41.39 10.09
CA PRO A 10 -41.98 -41.86 8.89
C PRO A 10 -42.81 -41.68 7.60
N ASP A 11 -44.14 -41.59 7.72
CA ASP A 11 -45.08 -41.52 6.60
C ASP A 11 -45.61 -40.10 6.28
N GLU A 12 -45.23 -39.07 7.06
CA GLU A 12 -45.71 -37.69 6.86
C GLU A 12 -44.64 -36.74 6.34
N ARG A 13 -45.07 -35.85 5.43
CA ARG A 13 -44.24 -34.83 4.76
C ARG A 13 -43.63 -33.87 5.79
N LEU A 14 -42.49 -33.25 5.44
CA LEU A 14 -41.95 -32.07 6.15
C LEU A 14 -43.09 -31.08 6.48
N LEU A 15 -43.05 -30.46 7.66
CA LEU A 15 -43.93 -29.36 8.05
C LEU A 15 -43.84 -28.23 7.00
N ASP A 16 -44.80 -28.23 6.08
CA ASP A 16 -45.00 -27.20 5.07
C ASP A 16 -45.58 -25.96 5.78
N ARG A 17 -44.78 -24.89 5.88
CA ARG A 17 -45.19 -23.61 6.49
C ARG A 17 -46.51 -23.09 5.94
N SER A 18 -46.85 -23.42 4.69
CA SER A 18 -48.09 -22.99 4.04
C SER A 18 -49.33 -23.81 4.41
N LYS A 19 -49.18 -24.95 5.10
CA LYS A 19 -50.28 -25.91 5.40
C LYS A 19 -50.55 -26.11 6.91
N ILE A 20 -50.05 -25.21 7.75
CA ILE A 20 -50.12 -25.34 9.21
C ILE A 20 -51.54 -25.18 9.76
N GLN A 21 -52.40 -24.41 9.09
CA GLN A 21 -53.80 -24.22 9.49
C GLN A 21 -54.65 -25.51 9.39
N THR A 22 -54.12 -26.57 8.77
CA THR A 22 -54.83 -27.85 8.58
C THR A 22 -54.33 -28.98 9.48
N LEU A 23 -53.44 -28.71 10.45
CA LEU A 23 -52.94 -29.72 11.38
C LEU A 23 -54.01 -30.09 12.43
N GLY A 24 -54.25 -31.39 12.61
CA GLY A 24 -55.17 -31.91 13.62
C GLY A 24 -54.71 -31.65 15.06
N THR A 25 -55.67 -31.59 15.99
CA THR A 25 -55.48 -31.28 17.43
C THR A 25 -54.45 -32.16 18.14
N SER A 26 -54.25 -33.40 17.69
CA SER A 26 -53.27 -34.35 18.24
C SER A 26 -51.82 -33.93 17.98
N ALA A 27 -51.51 -33.41 16.79
CA ALA A 27 -50.18 -32.94 16.42
C ALA A 27 -49.81 -31.64 17.16
N VAL A 28 -50.81 -30.76 17.36
CA VAL A 28 -50.65 -29.50 18.12
C VAL A 28 -50.35 -29.76 19.60
N ASN A 29 -50.99 -30.77 20.20
CA ASN A 29 -50.76 -31.12 21.61
C ASN A 29 -49.40 -31.79 21.87
N PHE A 30 -48.83 -32.50 20.90
CA PHE A 30 -47.48 -33.07 21.00
C PHE A 30 -46.40 -31.98 20.93
N ILE A 31 -46.57 -30.98 20.05
CA ILE A 31 -45.68 -29.81 19.92
C ILE A 31 -45.70 -28.95 21.20
N ASN A 32 -46.78 -28.94 21.98
CA ASN A 32 -46.91 -28.15 23.20
C ASN A 32 -46.21 -28.73 24.45
N LYS A 33 -45.76 -30.00 24.43
CA LYS A 33 -45.19 -30.67 25.62
C LYS A 33 -43.66 -30.59 25.73
N THR A 34 -42.95 -30.12 24.71
CA THR A 34 -41.49 -29.96 24.72
C THR A 34 -41.09 -28.50 25.00
N SER A 35 -40.05 -28.27 25.80
CA SER A 35 -39.63 -26.94 26.29
C SER A 35 -39.25 -25.94 25.18
N ASP A 36 -39.06 -26.42 23.94
CA ASP A 36 -38.77 -25.61 22.75
C ASP A 36 -40.04 -25.24 21.94
N SER A 37 -41.25 -25.56 22.42
CA SER A 37 -42.54 -25.30 21.76
C SER A 37 -42.73 -23.85 21.30
N ASN A 38 -42.30 -22.88 22.11
CA ASN A 38 -42.40 -21.46 21.78
C ASN A 38 -41.48 -21.05 20.62
N LEU A 39 -40.28 -21.63 20.50
CA LEU A 39 -39.34 -21.37 19.39
C LEU A 39 -39.91 -21.90 18.08
N VAL A 40 -40.49 -23.10 18.13
CA VAL A 40 -41.12 -23.74 16.97
C VAL A 40 -42.40 -23.00 16.57
N GLN A 41 -43.28 -22.65 17.51
CA GLN A 41 -44.50 -21.89 17.20
C GLN A 41 -44.21 -20.50 16.59
N THR A 42 -43.22 -19.77 17.11
CA THR A 42 -42.88 -18.43 16.57
C THR A 42 -42.20 -18.55 15.20
N PHE A 43 -41.33 -19.54 14.99
CA PHE A 43 -40.70 -19.81 13.68
C PHE A 43 -41.73 -20.14 12.59
N LEU A 44 -42.84 -20.76 12.99
CA LEU A 44 -43.92 -21.19 12.10
C LEU A 44 -44.98 -20.10 11.85
N LYS A 45 -45.08 -19.07 12.71
CA LYS A 45 -46.09 -18.00 12.62
C LYS A 45 -45.59 -16.71 11.96
N ASP A 46 -44.28 -16.44 11.95
CA ASP A 46 -43.75 -15.15 11.51
C ASP A 46 -43.24 -15.16 10.06
N THR A 47 -43.55 -14.10 9.30
CA THR A 47 -42.89 -13.82 8.02
C THR A 47 -41.59 -13.11 8.33
N ALA A 48 -40.51 -13.85 8.53
CA ALA A 48 -39.20 -13.27 8.81
C ALA A 48 -38.81 -12.29 7.67
N ASP A 49 -38.74 -11.00 8.00
CA ASP A 49 -38.05 -10.01 7.19
C ASP A 49 -36.62 -10.52 6.93
N ASN A 50 -36.14 -10.40 5.69
CA ASN A 50 -34.80 -10.86 5.32
C ASN A 50 -33.76 -10.16 6.21
N ASN A 51 -33.14 -10.91 7.13
CA ASN A 51 -32.07 -10.39 7.96
C ASN A 51 -30.88 -9.91 7.10
N GLN A 52 -30.42 -8.68 7.32
CA GLN A 52 -29.33 -8.02 6.57
C GLN A 52 -28.00 -8.81 6.55
N TYR A 53 -27.76 -9.67 7.53
CA TYR A 53 -26.54 -10.49 7.59
C TYR A 53 -26.84 -12.01 7.48
N GLY A 54 -28.04 -12.37 7.01
CA GLY A 54 -28.44 -13.76 6.75
C GLY A 54 -28.05 -14.26 5.36
N VAL A 55 -28.31 -15.55 5.09
CA VAL A 55 -27.99 -16.20 3.81
C VAL A 55 -28.54 -15.42 2.61
N LYS A 56 -29.77 -14.88 2.71
CA LYS A 56 -30.37 -14.13 1.59
C LYS A 56 -29.67 -12.81 1.27
N ALA A 57 -29.24 -12.07 2.29
CA ALA A 57 -28.52 -10.84 2.11
C ALA A 57 -27.09 -11.10 1.61
N LEU A 58 -26.43 -12.14 2.13
CA LEU A 58 -25.14 -12.61 1.61
C LEU A 58 -25.27 -13.03 0.14
N GLU A 59 -26.29 -13.82 -0.21
CA GLU A 59 -26.62 -14.17 -1.59
C GLU A 59 -26.76 -12.92 -2.47
N ASN A 60 -27.54 -11.93 -2.04
CA ASN A 60 -27.72 -10.69 -2.79
C ASN A 60 -26.40 -9.92 -2.92
N ALA A 61 -25.57 -9.88 -1.88
CA ALA A 61 -24.24 -9.26 -1.93
C ALA A 61 -23.31 -9.98 -2.94
N ILE A 62 -23.41 -11.30 -3.04
CA ILE A 62 -22.65 -12.11 -4.01
C ILE A 62 -23.14 -11.88 -5.44
N LYS A 63 -24.46 -11.83 -5.63
CA LYS A 63 -25.06 -11.46 -6.92
C LYS A 63 -24.60 -10.09 -7.38
N ALA A 64 -24.63 -9.13 -6.46
CA ALA A 64 -24.14 -7.77 -6.68
C ALA A 64 -22.61 -7.71 -6.83
N ALA A 65 -21.85 -8.65 -6.26
CA ALA A 65 -20.40 -8.70 -6.41
C ALA A 65 -19.97 -9.32 -7.74
N GLY A 66 -20.58 -10.42 -8.19
CA GLY A 66 -20.21 -11.14 -9.41
C GLY A 66 -18.93 -11.96 -9.29
N VAL A 67 -18.59 -12.73 -10.33
CA VAL A 67 -17.33 -13.50 -10.43
C VAL A 67 -16.52 -13.03 -11.64
N LEU A 68 -15.37 -12.42 -11.36
CA LEU A 68 -14.42 -11.93 -12.36
C LEU A 68 -13.57 -13.08 -12.92
N LYS A 69 -13.48 -13.17 -14.24
CA LYS A 69 -12.54 -14.04 -14.96
C LYS A 69 -11.52 -13.18 -15.69
N VAL A 70 -10.24 -13.42 -15.43
CA VAL A 70 -9.13 -12.68 -16.06
C VAL A 70 -8.41 -13.62 -17.02
N LEU A 71 -8.24 -13.19 -18.27
CA LEU A 71 -7.44 -13.88 -19.28
C LEU A 71 -6.02 -13.31 -19.26
N LYS A 72 -5.05 -14.22 -19.22
CA LYS A 72 -3.61 -13.92 -19.16
C LYS A 72 -2.94 -14.20 -20.50
N ASN A 73 -1.82 -13.54 -20.78
CA ASN A 73 -1.00 -13.82 -21.95
C ASN A 73 -0.39 -15.23 -21.85
N GLU A 74 -0.33 -15.96 -22.96
CA GLU A 74 0.22 -17.31 -23.03
C GLU A 74 1.74 -17.34 -22.81
N GLN A 75 2.45 -16.28 -23.21
CA GLN A 75 3.91 -16.15 -23.10
C GLN A 75 4.37 -15.51 -21.78
N ASP A 76 3.55 -14.62 -21.21
CA ASP A 76 3.76 -14.03 -19.87
C ASP A 76 2.48 -14.15 -19.04
N GLN A 77 2.40 -15.21 -18.23
CA GLN A 77 1.23 -15.49 -17.39
C GLN A 77 0.97 -14.42 -16.31
N ASN A 78 1.84 -13.44 -16.14
CA ASN A 78 1.61 -12.31 -15.24
C ASN A 78 0.91 -11.14 -15.93
N GLN A 79 0.91 -11.09 -17.27
CA GLN A 79 0.25 -10.04 -18.04
C GLN A 79 -1.23 -10.35 -18.27
N ILE A 80 -2.10 -9.39 -17.95
CA ILE A 80 -3.54 -9.45 -18.25
C ILE A 80 -3.80 -8.97 -19.68
N VAL A 81 -4.59 -9.73 -20.44
CA VAL A 81 -5.00 -9.38 -21.81
C VAL A 81 -6.47 -8.99 -21.92
N SER A 82 -7.33 -9.51 -21.05
CA SER A 82 -8.73 -9.09 -20.92
C SER A 82 -9.36 -9.57 -19.63
N ALA A 83 -10.48 -8.94 -19.25
CA ALA A 83 -11.33 -9.37 -18.16
C ALA A 83 -12.77 -9.60 -18.65
N SER A 84 -13.41 -10.63 -18.12
CA SER A 84 -14.82 -10.97 -18.37
C SER A 84 -15.49 -11.38 -17.06
N VAL A 85 -16.81 -11.53 -17.06
CA VAL A 85 -17.58 -11.94 -15.88
C VAL A 85 -18.33 -13.21 -16.21
N SER A 86 -18.44 -14.10 -15.23
CA SER A 86 -19.29 -15.29 -15.37
C SER A 86 -20.76 -14.87 -15.28
N ASN A 87 -21.65 -15.48 -16.07
CA ASN A 87 -23.10 -15.17 -15.98
C ASN A 87 -23.75 -15.80 -14.74
N ASN A 88 -23.24 -16.96 -14.31
CA ASN A 88 -23.73 -17.71 -13.16
C ASN A 88 -22.57 -18.17 -12.28
N LEU A 89 -22.85 -18.46 -11.02
CA LEU A 89 -21.87 -19.05 -10.10
C LEU A 89 -21.43 -20.44 -10.59
N PRO A 90 -20.11 -20.75 -10.68
CA PRO A 90 -19.65 -22.07 -11.13
C PRO A 90 -20.21 -23.21 -10.27
N GLY A 91 -20.87 -24.19 -10.88
CA GLY A 91 -21.57 -25.27 -10.18
C GLY A 91 -23.04 -24.99 -9.82
N PHE A 92 -23.51 -23.75 -9.97
CA PHE A 92 -24.90 -23.33 -9.70
C PHE A 92 -25.47 -22.56 -10.91
N PRO A 93 -25.86 -23.25 -12.01
CA PRO A 93 -26.27 -22.61 -13.26
C PRO A 93 -27.55 -21.77 -13.17
N ASN A 94 -28.35 -21.96 -12.11
CA ASN A 94 -29.58 -21.19 -11.85
C ASN A 94 -29.34 -19.98 -10.92
N TYR A 95 -28.08 -19.63 -10.66
CA TYR A 95 -27.71 -18.53 -9.79
C TYR A 95 -27.06 -17.39 -10.60
N PRO A 96 -27.86 -16.49 -11.21
CA PRO A 96 -27.34 -15.42 -12.04
C PRO A 96 -26.77 -14.27 -11.21
N PHE A 97 -25.70 -13.66 -11.73
CA PHE A 97 -25.15 -12.43 -11.19
C PHE A 97 -25.85 -11.19 -11.77
N ASP A 98 -25.77 -10.07 -11.05
CA ASP A 98 -26.31 -8.81 -11.54
C ASP A 98 -25.52 -8.34 -12.77
N SER A 99 -26.22 -7.90 -13.81
CA SER A 99 -25.59 -7.41 -15.04
C SER A 99 -24.62 -6.25 -14.78
N ASN A 100 -24.89 -5.45 -13.76
CA ASN A 100 -24.05 -4.33 -13.31
C ASN A 100 -23.28 -4.64 -12.00
N SER A 101 -22.97 -5.91 -11.72
CA SER A 101 -22.21 -6.33 -10.53
C SER A 101 -20.85 -5.62 -10.40
N LYS A 102 -20.26 -5.63 -9.19
CA LYS A 102 -18.91 -5.08 -8.92
C LYS A 102 -17.86 -5.71 -9.85
N ALA A 103 -17.95 -7.00 -10.12
CA ALA A 103 -17.10 -7.71 -11.08
C ALA A 103 -17.34 -7.21 -12.51
N SER A 104 -18.58 -6.92 -12.92
CA SER A 104 -18.88 -6.32 -14.24
C SER A 104 -18.34 -4.89 -14.38
N GLN A 105 -18.37 -4.11 -13.30
CA GLN A 105 -17.75 -2.78 -13.26
C GLN A 105 -16.23 -2.88 -13.30
N LEU A 106 -15.65 -3.81 -12.53
CA LEU A 106 -14.21 -4.05 -12.49
C LEU A 106 -13.69 -4.60 -13.82
N ALA A 107 -14.37 -5.56 -14.44
CA ALA A 107 -14.00 -6.09 -15.76
C ALA A 107 -13.97 -4.98 -16.83
N ARG A 108 -14.98 -4.11 -16.83
CA ARG A 108 -14.99 -2.92 -17.70
C ARG A 108 -13.81 -2.00 -17.41
N SER A 109 -13.55 -1.70 -16.14
CA SER A 109 -12.44 -0.84 -15.73
C SER A 109 -11.07 -1.42 -16.11
N ILE A 110 -10.88 -2.74 -15.94
CA ILE A 110 -9.68 -3.46 -16.37
C ILE A 110 -9.54 -3.37 -17.90
N ASN A 111 -10.59 -3.64 -18.66
CA ASN A 111 -10.54 -3.57 -20.13
C ASN A 111 -10.31 -2.13 -20.63
N THR A 112 -10.87 -1.12 -19.96
CA THR A 112 -10.57 0.29 -20.22
C THR A 112 -9.09 0.58 -19.94
N LEU A 113 -8.55 0.15 -18.80
CA LEU A 113 -7.13 0.33 -18.47
C LEU A 113 -6.23 -0.39 -19.47
N ILE A 114 -6.60 -1.59 -19.93
CA ILE A 114 -5.88 -2.32 -20.99
C ILE A 114 -5.86 -1.48 -22.28
N ALA A 115 -6.99 -0.92 -22.69
CA ALA A 115 -7.07 -0.07 -23.86
C ALA A 115 -6.25 1.22 -23.70
N GLU A 116 -6.26 1.83 -22.52
CA GLU A 116 -5.47 3.03 -22.20
C GLU A 116 -3.97 2.74 -22.20
N VAL A 117 -3.53 1.64 -21.59
CA VAL A 117 -2.13 1.20 -21.60
C VAL A 117 -1.70 0.83 -23.02
N GLN A 118 -2.55 0.16 -23.80
CA GLN A 118 -2.26 -0.13 -25.21
C GLN A 118 -2.17 1.15 -26.05
N LYS A 119 -3.08 2.11 -25.83
CA LYS A 119 -3.05 3.43 -26.48
C LYS A 119 -1.79 4.20 -26.07
N PHE A 120 -1.46 4.26 -24.78
CA PHE A 120 -0.24 4.90 -24.27
C PHE A 120 1.00 4.25 -24.87
N ASN A 121 1.12 2.92 -24.81
CA ASN A 121 2.23 2.19 -25.40
C ASN A 121 2.28 2.42 -26.92
N LYS A 122 1.14 2.58 -27.61
CA LYS A 122 1.10 2.88 -29.04
C LYS A 122 1.56 4.31 -29.32
N GLU A 123 1.01 5.30 -28.63
CA GLU A 123 1.29 6.74 -28.80
C GLU A 123 2.70 7.12 -28.35
N SER A 124 3.20 6.52 -27.25
CA SER A 124 4.59 6.65 -26.79
C SER A 124 5.62 5.94 -27.67
N ARG A 125 5.17 5.03 -28.57
CA ARG A 125 6.04 4.26 -29.48
C ARG A 125 5.85 4.58 -30.96
N LEU A 126 5.00 5.54 -31.33
CA LEU A 126 4.74 5.90 -32.73
C LEU A 126 5.23 7.30 -33.08
N ILE A 127 6.36 7.34 -33.77
CA ILE A 127 6.54 8.23 -34.92
C ILE A 127 6.95 7.35 -36.11
N ALA A 128 5.98 6.59 -36.63
CA ALA A 128 6.03 6.08 -38.00
C ALA A 128 5.04 6.90 -38.83
N PRO A 129 5.37 7.30 -40.06
CA PRO A 129 4.51 8.16 -40.86
C PRO A 129 3.14 7.52 -41.07
N LYS A 130 2.06 8.31 -40.93
CA LYS A 130 0.65 7.91 -41.12
C LYS A 130 0.31 7.37 -42.52
N LYS A 131 1.28 7.30 -43.44
CA LYS A 131 1.20 6.63 -44.74
C LYS A 131 2.53 5.94 -45.00
N SER A 132 2.45 4.71 -45.51
CA SER A 132 3.58 3.92 -46.00
C SER A 132 4.33 4.71 -47.09
N VAL A 133 5.34 5.46 -46.66
CA VAL A 133 6.37 5.96 -47.56
C VAL A 133 7.19 4.75 -47.97
N GLN A 134 7.23 4.45 -49.27
CA GLN A 134 8.08 3.40 -49.82
C GLN A 134 9.55 3.83 -49.65
N VAL A 135 10.26 3.18 -48.73
CA VAL A 135 11.72 3.32 -48.60
C VAL A 135 12.34 2.21 -49.45
N THR A 136 13.16 2.58 -50.42
CA THR A 136 13.98 1.62 -51.18
C THR A 136 15.41 1.65 -50.63
N GLY A 137 15.90 0.48 -50.17
CA GLY A 137 17.21 0.29 -49.52
C GLY A 137 17.12 -0.53 -48.22
N ASP A 138 17.95 -1.57 -48.07
CA ASP A 138 17.97 -2.46 -46.90
C ASP A 138 18.61 -1.75 -45.69
N SER A 139 17.77 -1.36 -44.73
CA SER A 139 18.18 -0.91 -43.40
C SER A 139 17.80 -1.96 -42.36
N THR A 140 18.55 -2.07 -41.27
CA THR A 140 18.29 -3.06 -40.22
C THR A 140 17.69 -2.39 -39.00
N LEU A 141 16.61 -2.95 -38.47
CA LEU A 141 16.05 -2.50 -37.18
C LEU A 141 16.92 -3.09 -36.06
N VAL A 142 17.54 -2.23 -35.26
CA VAL A 142 18.43 -2.62 -34.15
C VAL A 142 17.97 -2.00 -32.83
N ASP A 143 18.31 -2.67 -31.73
CA ASP A 143 18.11 -2.12 -30.39
C ASP A 143 19.21 -1.08 -30.07
N ASP A 144 18.87 -0.04 -29.31
CA ASP A 144 19.76 1.07 -28.93
C ASP A 144 19.44 1.55 -27.51
N ASP A 145 20.45 1.81 -26.69
CA ASP A 145 20.26 2.12 -25.26
C ASP A 145 19.50 3.44 -25.01
N ILE A 146 19.49 4.36 -25.99
CA ILE A 146 18.85 5.67 -25.87
C ILE A 146 17.57 5.71 -26.70
N ALA A 147 17.61 5.26 -27.95
CA ALA A 147 16.42 5.29 -28.83
C ALA A 147 15.50 4.06 -28.67
N MET A 148 15.89 3.07 -27.85
CA MET A 148 15.28 1.73 -27.70
C MET A 148 15.32 0.90 -28.98
N LYS A 149 14.75 1.40 -30.08
CA LYS A 149 14.84 0.82 -31.43
C LYS A 149 15.09 1.89 -32.48
N CYS A 150 16.00 1.63 -33.41
CA CYS A 150 16.29 2.52 -34.52
C CYS A 150 16.64 1.76 -35.80
N LEU A 151 16.61 2.45 -36.93
CA LEU A 151 17.13 1.92 -38.20
C LEU A 151 18.64 2.19 -38.26
N SER A 152 19.42 1.13 -38.42
CA SER A 152 20.86 1.19 -38.70
C SER A 152 21.10 1.16 -40.20
N PHE A 153 21.95 2.08 -40.65
CA PHE A 153 22.37 2.28 -42.03
C PHE A 153 23.87 2.03 -42.11
N GLU A 154 24.29 0.99 -42.84
CA GLU A 154 25.69 0.61 -42.94
C GLU A 154 26.48 1.46 -43.96
N GLY A 155 25.81 2.33 -44.72
CA GLY A 155 26.45 3.17 -45.75
C GLY A 155 26.72 2.45 -47.07
N ASN A 156 26.09 1.29 -47.30
CA ASN A 156 26.36 0.44 -48.47
C ASN A 156 25.34 0.61 -49.59
N GLN A 157 24.15 1.13 -49.30
CA GLN A 157 23.06 1.32 -50.26
C GLN A 157 22.56 2.78 -50.25
N SER A 158 21.72 3.12 -51.22
CA SER A 158 21.00 4.39 -51.24
C SER A 158 19.61 4.18 -50.66
N TYR A 159 19.18 5.08 -49.77
CA TYR A 159 17.92 4.97 -49.03
C TYR A 159 16.96 6.07 -49.50
N LYS A 160 16.10 5.72 -50.44
CA LYS A 160 15.23 6.65 -51.14
C LYS A 160 13.82 6.60 -50.61
N ILE A 161 13.28 7.78 -50.30
CA ILE A 161 11.89 8.06 -49.99
C ILE A 161 11.23 8.70 -51.21
N SER A 162 10.19 8.05 -51.73
CA SER A 162 9.42 8.52 -52.89
C SER A 162 8.06 9.11 -52.48
N ASP A 163 7.39 9.79 -53.41
CA ASP A 163 6.00 10.28 -53.30
C ASP A 163 5.76 11.36 -52.22
N LEU A 164 6.77 12.14 -51.86
CA LEU A 164 6.60 13.31 -51.00
C LEU A 164 6.20 14.56 -51.80
N GLY A 165 5.08 15.17 -51.41
CA GLY A 165 4.53 16.36 -52.05
C GLY A 165 4.27 17.52 -51.08
N ASN A 166 4.69 18.72 -51.49
CA ASN A 166 4.49 19.99 -50.80
C ASN A 166 5.04 20.03 -49.37
N ILE A 167 6.29 19.61 -49.19
CA ILE A 167 7.00 19.64 -47.91
C ILE A 167 7.71 20.98 -47.76
N GLN A 168 7.59 21.63 -46.60
CA GLN A 168 8.27 22.89 -46.30
C GLN A 168 9.33 22.70 -45.21
N SER A 169 9.08 21.84 -44.23
CA SER A 169 10.04 21.54 -43.17
C SER A 169 10.06 20.05 -42.86
N LEU A 170 11.16 19.58 -42.28
CA LEU A 170 11.31 18.21 -41.83
C LEU A 170 12.08 18.18 -40.52
N SER A 171 11.86 17.13 -39.74
CA SER A 171 12.66 16.87 -38.54
C SER A 171 13.12 15.42 -38.48
N MET A 172 14.26 15.17 -37.85
CA MET A 172 14.82 13.84 -37.72
C MET A 172 15.54 13.68 -36.38
N TRP A 173 15.50 12.46 -35.84
CA TRP A 173 16.30 12.06 -34.70
C TRP A 173 17.35 11.06 -35.19
N VAL A 174 18.61 11.48 -35.18
CA VAL A 174 19.71 10.79 -35.87
C VAL A 174 20.92 10.64 -34.97
N ASN A 175 21.67 9.55 -35.15
CA ASN A 175 22.97 9.35 -34.53
C ASN A 175 23.99 9.09 -35.63
N ILE A 176 24.96 10.01 -35.74
CA ILE A 176 25.99 9.99 -36.78
C ILE A 176 27.32 9.71 -36.09
N PRO A 177 28.03 8.63 -36.44
CA PRO A 177 29.36 8.37 -35.93
C PRO A 177 30.34 9.50 -36.25
N GLU A 178 31.41 9.61 -35.48
CA GLU A 178 32.50 10.52 -35.80
C GLU A 178 33.36 9.97 -36.96
N GLY A 179 33.91 10.87 -37.79
CA GLY A 179 34.80 10.50 -38.90
C GLY A 179 34.12 9.93 -40.16
N VAL A 180 32.80 9.72 -40.18
CA VAL A 180 32.10 9.25 -41.38
C VAL A 180 31.84 10.37 -42.38
N GLN A 181 32.03 10.07 -43.67
CA GLN A 181 31.73 10.96 -44.79
C GLN A 181 30.51 10.44 -45.56
N GLY A 182 29.71 11.33 -46.12
CA GLY A 182 28.51 11.00 -46.89
C GLY A 182 27.43 12.08 -46.79
N SER A 183 26.28 11.80 -47.40
CA SER A 183 25.11 12.67 -47.33
C SER A 183 24.14 12.19 -46.25
N LEU A 184 23.80 13.05 -45.29
CA LEU A 184 22.72 12.79 -44.34
C LEU A 184 21.36 12.90 -45.03
N LEU A 185 21.21 13.88 -45.91
CA LEU A 185 19.99 14.12 -46.67
C LEU A 185 20.30 14.83 -47.99
N GLU A 186 19.63 14.41 -49.07
CA GLU A 186 19.58 15.14 -50.34
C GLU A 186 18.18 15.02 -50.96
N VAL A 187 17.62 16.14 -51.40
CA VAL A 187 16.37 16.17 -52.16
C VAL A 187 16.71 16.20 -53.65
N GLU A 188 16.30 15.16 -54.37
CA GLU A 188 16.63 14.95 -55.79
C GLU A 188 16.25 16.14 -56.67
N SER A 189 17.12 16.51 -57.60
CA SER A 189 16.90 17.62 -58.55
C SER A 189 16.64 18.99 -57.89
N THR A 190 17.07 19.18 -56.62
CA THR A 190 17.02 20.46 -55.93
C THR A 190 18.38 20.81 -55.33
N SER A 191 18.53 22.04 -54.83
CA SER A 191 19.70 22.45 -54.06
C SER A 191 19.60 22.13 -52.56
N LEU A 192 18.60 21.37 -52.09
CA LEU A 192 18.43 21.04 -50.66
C LEU A 192 19.23 19.78 -50.28
N TYR A 193 20.34 19.98 -49.57
CA TYR A 193 21.18 18.89 -49.08
C TYR A 193 21.82 19.19 -47.72
N VAL A 194 22.21 18.13 -47.02
CA VAL A 194 23.01 18.11 -45.80
C VAL A 194 24.04 16.99 -45.97
N ASN A 195 25.30 17.33 -46.23
CA ASN A 195 26.34 16.32 -46.45
C ASN A 195 27.71 16.77 -45.94
N SER A 196 28.62 15.82 -45.78
CA SER A 196 29.96 16.07 -45.24
C SER A 196 30.90 16.81 -46.18
N THR A 197 30.65 16.78 -47.49
CA THR A 197 31.57 17.28 -48.53
C THR A 197 31.30 18.75 -48.86
N ASN A 198 30.03 19.07 -49.13
CA ASN A 198 29.54 20.37 -49.56
C ASN A 198 28.85 21.14 -48.41
N GLY A 199 28.74 20.54 -47.22
CA GLY A 199 28.12 21.16 -46.05
C GLY A 199 26.59 21.13 -46.08
N ILE A 200 25.97 22.13 -45.43
CA ILE A 200 24.51 22.30 -45.42
C ILE A 200 24.12 23.40 -46.40
N SER A 201 23.16 23.09 -47.28
CA SER A 201 22.71 24.05 -48.29
C SER A 201 22.10 25.32 -47.70
N SER A 202 22.41 26.47 -48.31
CA SER A 202 21.84 27.77 -47.97
C SER A 202 20.34 27.91 -48.32
N THR A 203 19.75 26.91 -48.98
CA THR A 203 18.29 26.89 -49.24
C THR A 203 17.47 26.44 -48.03
N TRP A 204 18.13 25.95 -46.96
CA TRP A 204 17.52 25.78 -45.65
C TRP A 204 17.50 27.13 -44.92
N GLN A 205 16.30 27.68 -44.68
CA GLN A 205 16.08 28.99 -44.08
C GLN A 205 16.32 28.99 -42.57
N LYS A 206 15.82 27.94 -41.88
CA LYS A 206 15.96 27.77 -40.45
C LYS A 206 16.38 26.36 -40.14
N ILE A 207 17.32 26.24 -39.22
CA ILE A 207 17.83 24.95 -38.77
C ILE A 207 17.83 24.98 -37.24
N TYR A 208 17.29 23.93 -36.64
CA TYR A 208 17.35 23.72 -35.21
C TYR A 208 18.11 22.44 -34.92
N ILE A 209 19.00 22.51 -33.93
CA ILE A 209 19.73 21.36 -33.39
C ILE A 209 19.32 21.26 -31.92
N ASN A 210 18.74 20.12 -31.54
CA ASN A 210 18.28 19.86 -30.16
C ASN A 210 17.38 20.98 -29.59
N GLY A 211 16.38 21.41 -30.37
CA GLY A 211 15.41 22.43 -29.96
C GLY A 211 15.90 23.88 -30.10
N GLN A 212 17.21 24.11 -30.30
CA GLN A 212 17.76 25.46 -30.44
C GLN A 212 17.98 25.87 -31.90
N GLN A 213 17.48 27.05 -32.27
CA GLN A 213 17.70 27.62 -33.60
C GLN A 213 19.16 28.07 -33.74
N VAL A 214 19.77 27.71 -34.87
CA VAL A 214 21.13 28.12 -35.20
C VAL A 214 21.06 29.27 -36.20
N ASN A 215 21.60 30.43 -35.82
CA ASN A 215 21.42 31.69 -36.55
C ASN A 215 22.54 32.01 -37.58
N LYS A 216 23.46 31.09 -37.86
CA LYS A 216 24.59 31.26 -38.81
C LYS A 216 24.62 30.12 -39.84
N SER A 217 25.33 30.32 -40.97
CA SER A 217 25.58 29.27 -41.97
C SER A 217 26.19 28.04 -41.31
N ILE A 218 25.42 26.95 -41.21
CA ILE A 218 25.85 25.73 -40.53
C ILE A 218 26.79 24.95 -41.43
N ASN A 219 27.95 24.56 -40.89
CA ASN A 219 28.82 23.57 -41.50
C ASN A 219 28.49 22.18 -40.94
N TRP A 220 28.72 21.12 -41.71
CA TRP A 220 28.56 19.71 -41.32
C TRP A 220 29.17 19.35 -39.95
N THR A 221 30.28 20.02 -39.61
CA THR A 221 31.00 19.85 -38.35
C THR A 221 30.22 20.32 -37.12
N ALA A 222 29.23 21.20 -37.28
CA ALA A 222 28.42 21.71 -36.18
C ALA A 222 27.29 20.76 -35.76
N ILE A 223 26.98 19.72 -36.55
CA ILE A 223 26.05 18.67 -36.13
C ILE A 223 26.82 17.73 -35.18
N PRO A 224 26.43 17.58 -33.90
CA PRO A 224 27.13 16.70 -32.96
C PRO A 224 27.24 15.25 -33.45
N LYS A 225 28.35 14.58 -33.12
CA LYS A 225 28.65 13.20 -33.52
C LYS A 225 28.70 12.28 -32.29
N ASN A 226 28.61 10.96 -32.53
CA ASN A 226 28.60 9.91 -31.51
C ASN A 226 27.51 10.07 -30.43
N ARG A 227 26.40 10.74 -30.76
CA ARG A 227 25.26 10.94 -29.88
C ARG A 227 23.98 11.12 -30.71
N TRP A 228 22.83 10.93 -30.08
CA TRP A 228 21.54 11.22 -30.68
C TRP A 228 21.32 12.74 -30.79
N VAL A 229 20.91 13.19 -31.97
CA VAL A 229 20.71 14.59 -32.31
C VAL A 229 19.34 14.76 -32.95
N PHE A 230 18.56 15.69 -32.42
CA PHE A 230 17.36 16.18 -33.09
C PHE A 230 17.75 17.28 -34.07
N LEU A 231 17.39 17.12 -35.33
CA LEU A 231 17.59 18.11 -36.39
C LEU A 231 16.24 18.50 -36.96
N HIS A 232 15.93 19.79 -37.00
CA HIS A 232 14.80 20.34 -37.75
C HIS A 232 15.32 21.27 -38.84
N LEU A 233 14.84 21.10 -40.07
CA LEU A 233 15.25 21.84 -41.24
C LEU A 233 14.01 22.45 -41.93
N GLU A 234 13.98 23.77 -42.10
CA GLU A 234 12.92 24.50 -42.81
C GLU A 234 13.48 25.04 -44.13
N ALA A 235 12.89 24.67 -45.27
CA ALA A 235 13.30 25.15 -46.58
C ALA A 235 12.73 26.55 -46.86
N ASN A 236 13.43 27.35 -47.67
CA ASN A 236 12.96 28.66 -48.11
C ASN A 236 11.62 28.58 -48.87
N ASN A 237 11.41 27.52 -49.67
CA ASN A 237 10.21 27.30 -50.46
C ASN A 237 9.73 25.84 -50.33
N PRO A 238 8.42 25.57 -50.47
CA PRO A 238 7.92 24.21 -50.42
C PRO A 238 8.49 23.42 -51.60
N PHE A 239 8.85 22.16 -51.36
CA PHE A 239 9.43 21.27 -52.35
C PHE A 239 8.65 19.95 -52.44
N SER A 240 8.79 19.28 -53.58
CA SER A 240 8.21 17.96 -53.86
C SER A 240 9.25 17.14 -54.61
N GLY A 241 9.26 15.82 -54.39
CA GLY A 241 10.21 14.93 -55.05
C GLY A 241 10.74 13.86 -54.13
N ASN A 242 11.76 13.15 -54.62
CA ASN A 242 12.38 12.06 -53.90
C ASN A 242 13.44 12.60 -52.92
N ILE A 243 13.46 12.06 -51.71
CA ILE A 243 14.44 12.39 -50.69
C ILE A 243 15.32 11.17 -50.44
N TYR A 244 16.63 11.35 -50.56
CA TYR A 244 17.61 10.36 -50.17
C TYR A 244 18.05 10.67 -48.74
N LEU A 245 17.84 9.71 -47.84
CA LEU A 245 18.35 9.76 -46.47
C LEU A 245 19.63 8.92 -46.39
N MET A 246 20.60 9.34 -45.57
CA MET A 246 21.88 8.66 -45.41
C MET A 246 22.60 8.34 -46.75
N SER A 247 22.23 9.02 -47.82
CA SER A 247 22.70 8.81 -49.19
C SER A 247 22.36 10.01 -50.06
N ASN A 248 22.85 10.02 -51.30
CA ASN A 248 22.51 11.02 -52.30
C ASN A 248 21.91 10.42 -53.59
N SER A 249 21.35 11.27 -54.44
CA SER A 249 20.67 10.84 -55.67
C SER A 249 21.59 10.16 -56.68
N SER A 250 22.86 10.56 -56.73
CA SER A 250 23.88 9.91 -57.58
C SER A 250 24.48 8.64 -56.97
N SER A 251 24.04 8.23 -55.77
CA SER A 251 24.54 7.05 -55.04
C SER A 251 26.05 7.03 -54.78
N SER A 252 26.74 8.17 -54.90
CA SER A 252 28.19 8.33 -54.74
C SER A 252 28.60 8.78 -53.34
N HIS A 253 27.67 9.26 -52.52
CA HIS A 253 27.90 9.69 -51.14
C HIS A 253 26.91 9.00 -50.21
N ARG A 254 27.34 7.93 -49.55
CA ARG A 254 26.52 7.14 -48.60
C ARG A 254 27.07 7.32 -47.19
N LEU A 255 26.18 7.56 -46.24
CA LEU A 255 26.53 7.84 -44.86
C LEU A 255 26.17 6.64 -43.98
N ARG A 256 27.09 6.25 -43.09
CA ARG A 256 26.80 5.28 -42.02
C ARG A 256 26.21 6.00 -40.82
N GLY A 257 25.21 5.41 -40.17
CA GLY A 257 24.63 5.96 -38.94
C GLY A 257 23.28 5.33 -38.60
N ARG A 258 22.55 5.97 -37.68
CA ARG A 258 21.25 5.49 -37.20
C ARG A 258 20.21 6.59 -37.27
N ILE A 259 18.96 6.21 -37.57
CA ILE A 259 17.80 7.11 -37.54
C ILE A 259 16.69 6.45 -36.73
N ALA A 260 16.22 7.14 -35.70
CA ALA A 260 15.11 6.68 -34.87
C ALA A 260 13.75 7.21 -35.35
N SER A 261 13.71 8.44 -35.87
CA SER A 261 12.49 9.00 -36.46
C SER A 261 12.79 10.05 -37.53
N VAL A 262 11.89 10.18 -38.51
CA VAL A 262 11.86 11.28 -39.48
C VAL A 262 10.41 11.74 -39.66
N SER A 263 10.18 13.05 -39.60
CA SER A 263 8.88 13.70 -39.79
C SER A 263 8.97 14.68 -40.95
N PHE A 264 7.96 14.71 -41.82
CA PHE A 264 7.85 15.67 -42.92
C PHE A 264 6.60 16.53 -42.73
N HIS A 265 6.75 17.85 -42.85
CA HIS A 265 5.69 18.81 -42.60
C HIS A 265 5.41 19.65 -43.84
N LYS A 266 4.12 19.79 -44.18
CA LYS A 266 3.67 20.59 -45.32
C LYS A 266 3.69 22.11 -45.10
N LYS A 267 4.04 22.53 -43.87
CA LYS A 267 4.09 23.92 -43.43
C LYS A 267 5.33 24.13 -42.55
N PRO A 268 5.82 25.38 -42.38
CA PRO A 268 6.75 25.71 -41.31
C PRO A 268 6.15 25.36 -39.94
N LEU A 269 7.01 25.03 -38.98
CA LEU A 269 6.62 24.89 -37.58
C LEU A 269 7.02 26.14 -36.80
N SER A 270 6.19 26.54 -35.83
CA SER A 270 6.57 27.56 -34.86
C SER A 270 7.67 27.04 -33.92
N PRO A 271 8.48 27.92 -33.28
CA PRO A 271 9.49 27.49 -32.32
C PRO A 271 8.94 26.60 -31.20
N THR A 272 7.72 26.89 -30.72
CA THR A 272 7.00 26.06 -29.74
C THR A 272 6.56 24.70 -30.29
N GLU A 273 6.18 24.60 -31.56
CA GLU A 273 5.89 23.31 -32.22
C GLU A 273 7.17 22.50 -32.43
N ILE A 274 8.30 23.15 -32.73
CA ILE A 274 9.62 22.50 -32.89
C ILE A 274 10.13 22.00 -31.53
N GLU A 275 10.02 22.80 -30.48
CA GLU A 275 10.39 22.39 -29.12
C GLU A 275 9.53 21.22 -28.66
N ARG A 276 8.22 21.23 -28.95
CA ARG A 276 7.35 20.09 -28.65
C ARG A 276 7.75 18.84 -29.44
N ASP A 277 8.06 18.97 -30.73
CA ASP A 277 8.55 17.84 -31.55
C ASP A 277 9.89 17.28 -31.05
N TYR A 278 10.77 18.16 -30.55
CA TYR A 278 12.00 17.78 -29.86
C TYR A 278 11.72 17.00 -28.57
N GLN A 279 10.86 17.53 -27.69
CA GLN A 279 10.47 16.87 -26.44
C GLN A 279 9.72 15.55 -26.69
N ASP A 280 8.91 15.44 -27.73
CA ASP A 280 8.22 14.20 -28.12
C ASP A 280 9.22 13.13 -28.60
N LYS A 281 10.28 13.53 -29.32
CA LYS A 281 11.33 12.63 -29.80
C LYS A 281 12.35 12.26 -28.71
N ILE A 282 12.61 13.14 -27.74
CA ILE A 282 13.31 12.77 -26.50
C ILE A 282 12.41 11.90 -25.62
N GLY A 283 11.11 12.14 -25.62
CA GLY A 283 10.09 11.39 -24.86
C GLY A 283 9.98 9.90 -25.20
N LEU A 284 10.79 9.38 -26.14
CA LEU A 284 10.98 7.96 -26.42
C LEU A 284 11.59 7.15 -25.24
N PHE A 285 11.97 7.83 -24.15
CA PHE A 285 12.33 7.22 -22.85
C PHE A 285 11.17 6.62 -22.03
N ARG A 286 9.94 6.55 -22.56
CA ARG A 286 8.81 6.06 -21.76
C ARG A 286 8.86 4.53 -21.61
N PRO A 287 8.92 3.99 -20.38
CA PRO A 287 8.78 2.55 -20.17
C PRO A 287 7.43 2.08 -20.71
N SER A 288 7.40 0.89 -21.32
CA SER A 288 6.12 0.28 -21.65
C SER A 288 5.48 -0.31 -20.42
N TYR A 289 4.20 0.00 -20.24
CA TYR A 289 3.42 -0.55 -19.14
C TYR A 289 2.77 -1.85 -19.57
N THR A 290 2.74 -2.81 -18.65
CA THR A 290 1.93 -4.03 -18.75
C THR A 290 1.04 -4.11 -17.52
N ILE A 291 -0.20 -4.56 -17.69
CA ILE A 291 -1.09 -4.73 -16.55
C ILE A 291 -0.83 -6.10 -15.93
N LYS A 292 -0.51 -6.12 -14.64
CA LYS A 292 -0.25 -7.33 -13.86
C LYS A 292 -1.21 -7.43 -12.69
N ILE A 293 -1.52 -8.66 -12.29
CA ILE A 293 -2.20 -8.91 -11.03
C ILE A 293 -1.15 -8.90 -9.92
N VAL A 294 -1.29 -7.98 -8.98
CA VAL A 294 -0.49 -7.95 -7.75
C VAL A 294 -1.41 -8.22 -6.56
N PRO A 295 -0.91 -8.84 -5.48
CA PRO A 295 -1.67 -8.99 -4.25
C PRO A 295 -2.15 -7.62 -3.75
N GLY A 296 -3.45 -7.49 -3.50
CA GLY A 296 -4.01 -6.30 -2.86
C GLY A 296 -3.51 -6.12 -1.41
N PRO A 297 -3.81 -4.98 -0.76
CA PRO A 297 -3.48 -4.79 0.64
C PRO A 297 -4.12 -5.88 1.51
N ARG A 298 -3.28 -6.52 2.32
CA ARG A 298 -3.65 -7.67 3.16
C ARG A 298 -4.58 -7.25 4.29
N TYR A 299 -5.50 -8.14 4.64
CA TYR A 299 -6.20 -8.09 5.92
C TYR A 299 -5.32 -8.75 6.99
N TRP A 300 -5.40 -8.22 8.20
CA TRP A 300 -4.61 -8.64 9.34
C TRP A 300 -5.53 -9.16 10.43
N GLN A 301 -5.17 -10.31 11.00
CA GLN A 301 -5.82 -10.89 12.17
C GLN A 301 -4.78 -10.93 13.29
N PRO A 302 -5.16 -10.60 14.54
CA PRO A 302 -4.24 -10.71 15.65
C PRO A 302 -3.87 -12.17 15.90
N SER A 303 -2.61 -12.42 16.24
CA SER A 303 -2.16 -13.74 16.69
C SER A 303 -2.80 -14.08 18.04
N ASP A 304 -3.21 -15.34 18.21
CA ASP A 304 -3.67 -15.86 19.51
C ASP A 304 -2.49 -15.85 20.53
N PRO A 305 -2.76 -15.65 21.83
CA PRO A 305 -1.72 -15.70 22.86
C PRO A 305 -0.95 -17.01 22.81
N VAL A 306 0.37 -16.96 23.03
CA VAL A 306 1.24 -18.14 23.03
C VAL A 306 1.62 -18.49 24.46
N VAL A 307 1.49 -19.78 24.81
CA VAL A 307 1.96 -20.30 26.09
C VAL A 307 3.24 -21.08 25.86
N LEU A 308 4.29 -20.70 26.60
CA LEU A 308 5.54 -21.44 26.71
C LEU A 308 5.51 -22.28 27.99
N MET A 309 5.74 -23.58 27.86
CA MET A 309 5.79 -24.54 28.96
C MET A 309 7.14 -25.24 28.98
N THR A 310 7.71 -25.39 30.17
CA THR A 310 8.98 -26.10 30.38
C THR A 310 8.87 -27.06 31.57
N GLY A 311 9.77 -28.03 31.65
CA GLY A 311 9.81 -29.03 32.73
C GLY A 311 9.26 -30.41 32.31
N GLU A 312 9.26 -31.35 33.26
CA GLU A 312 8.97 -32.77 33.01
C GLU A 312 7.62 -33.02 32.30
N VAL A 313 6.60 -32.20 32.57
CA VAL A 313 5.28 -32.32 31.93
C VAL A 313 5.33 -31.99 30.43
N ALA A 314 6.23 -31.10 30.01
CA ALA A 314 6.44 -30.73 28.61
C ALA A 314 7.44 -31.67 27.89
N LYS A 315 8.14 -32.54 28.61
CA LYS A 315 9.18 -33.41 28.08
C LYS A 315 8.57 -34.69 27.49
N PRO A 316 8.63 -34.91 26.17
CA PRO A 316 8.20 -36.19 25.61
C PRO A 316 9.14 -37.30 26.07
N THR A 317 8.59 -38.49 26.29
CA THR A 317 9.35 -39.73 26.52
C THR A 317 10.25 -40.02 25.33
N ARG A 318 9.86 -39.56 24.13
CA ARG A 318 10.64 -39.59 22.90
C ARG A 318 11.26 -38.22 22.62
N ASN A 319 12.56 -38.04 22.88
CA ASN A 319 13.33 -36.96 22.26
C ASN A 319 13.65 -37.39 20.81
N ARG A 320 13.13 -36.67 19.81
CA ARG A 320 13.33 -37.05 18.40
C ARG A 320 14.80 -36.96 17.96
N ASP A 321 15.62 -36.22 18.68
CA ASP A 321 16.99 -35.88 18.27
C ASP A 321 18.05 -36.77 18.94
N ASP A 322 17.81 -37.26 20.17
CA ASP A 322 18.86 -37.92 20.97
C ASP A 322 18.94 -39.44 20.76
N GLU A 323 18.01 -40.04 20.00
CA GLU A 323 17.87 -41.52 19.94
C GLU A 323 17.76 -42.08 18.52
N ARG A 324 17.99 -41.25 17.51
CA ARG A 324 17.90 -41.67 16.11
C ARG A 324 19.25 -41.98 15.48
N LEU A 325 20.32 -41.49 16.06
CA LEU A 325 21.60 -41.43 15.40
C LEU A 325 22.60 -42.33 16.11
N ARG A 326 23.44 -42.97 15.30
CA ARG A 326 24.69 -43.54 15.79
C ARG A 326 25.57 -42.41 16.32
N THR A 327 26.66 -42.76 16.98
CA THR A 327 27.71 -41.81 17.42
C THR A 327 28.27 -40.91 16.30
N ASP A 328 28.08 -41.27 15.04
CA ASP A 328 28.48 -40.49 13.85
C ASP A 328 27.38 -39.56 13.29
N GLY A 329 26.21 -39.47 13.94
CA GLY A 329 25.13 -38.57 13.50
C GLY A 329 24.28 -39.11 12.35
N LEU A 330 24.41 -40.39 11.96
CA LEU A 330 23.63 -41.00 10.88
C LEU A 330 22.62 -42.06 11.37
N LEU A 331 21.53 -42.23 10.60
CA LEU A 331 20.54 -43.29 10.83
C LEU A 331 21.12 -44.66 10.44
N GLN A 332 20.94 -45.66 11.31
CA GLN A 332 21.26 -47.04 10.95
C GLN A 332 20.20 -47.59 9.98
N CYS A 333 20.56 -47.72 8.72
CA CYS A 333 19.71 -48.34 7.69
C CYS A 333 20.14 -49.79 7.45
N LYS A 334 19.17 -50.71 7.34
CA LYS A 334 19.39 -52.04 6.76
C LYS A 334 18.60 -52.20 5.48
N LEU A 335 19.27 -52.70 4.45
CA LEU A 335 18.64 -53.05 3.18
C LEU A 335 17.95 -54.40 3.31
N LEU A 336 16.64 -54.43 3.06
CA LEU A 336 15.92 -55.68 2.85
C LEU A 336 16.20 -56.15 1.42
N THR A 337 17.01 -57.19 1.27
CA THR A 337 17.41 -57.73 -0.04
C THR A 337 16.39 -58.72 -0.63
N GLN A 338 15.38 -59.11 0.15
CA GLN A 338 14.30 -60.00 -0.31
C GLN A 338 13.25 -59.21 -1.09
N SER A 339 12.80 -59.77 -2.22
CA SER A 339 11.72 -59.18 -3.02
C SER A 339 10.37 -59.41 -2.34
N ILE A 340 9.63 -58.33 -2.07
CA ILE A 340 8.30 -58.37 -1.47
C ILE A 340 7.26 -57.83 -2.47
N ASP A 341 6.16 -58.56 -2.63
CA ASP A 341 4.98 -58.06 -3.34
C ASP A 341 4.05 -57.29 -2.38
N LEU A 342 4.09 -55.96 -2.47
CA LEU A 342 3.26 -55.05 -1.67
C LEU A 342 1.84 -54.88 -2.23
N GLN A 343 1.56 -55.35 -3.45
CA GLN A 343 0.23 -55.22 -4.04
C GLN A 343 -0.68 -56.38 -3.63
N SER A 344 -0.15 -57.61 -3.62
CA SER A 344 -0.95 -58.78 -3.25
C SER A 344 -0.94 -59.10 -1.75
N LEU A 345 0.03 -58.55 -0.99
CA LEU A 345 0.21 -58.74 0.46
C LEU A 345 -0.07 -60.19 0.93
N PRO A 346 0.58 -61.20 0.34
CA PRO A 346 0.35 -62.59 0.71
C PRO A 346 0.74 -62.80 2.18
N ASP A 347 0.11 -63.77 2.86
CA ASP A 347 0.29 -64.02 4.30
C ASP A 347 1.77 -64.15 4.73
N ASN A 348 2.64 -64.62 3.84
CA ASN A 348 4.08 -64.76 4.11
C ASN A 348 4.85 -63.42 4.15
N THR A 349 4.32 -62.34 3.58
CA THR A 349 4.97 -61.01 3.60
C THR A 349 5.13 -60.48 5.02
N LEU A 350 4.10 -60.66 5.87
CA LEU A 350 4.18 -60.29 7.29
C LEU A 350 5.24 -61.11 8.03
N ASN A 351 5.38 -62.40 7.74
CA ASN A 351 6.40 -63.25 8.36
C ASN A 351 7.82 -62.81 7.99
N ILE A 352 8.05 -62.43 6.74
CA ILE A 352 9.34 -61.87 6.29
C ILE A 352 9.67 -60.58 7.07
N PHE A 353 8.71 -59.66 7.22
CA PHE A 353 8.91 -58.45 8.00
C PHE A 353 9.17 -58.74 9.48
N VAL A 354 8.41 -59.65 10.09
CA VAL A 354 8.59 -60.04 11.50
C VAL A 354 9.96 -60.69 11.72
N GLN A 355 10.39 -61.59 10.83
CA GLN A 355 11.70 -62.22 10.91
C GLN A 355 12.82 -61.17 10.77
N PHE A 356 12.73 -60.29 9.78
CA PHE A 356 13.71 -59.22 9.57
C PHE A 356 13.79 -58.26 10.78
N LEU A 357 12.64 -57.86 11.34
CA LEU A 357 12.59 -57.03 12.55
C LEU A 357 13.17 -57.76 13.77
N SER A 358 12.94 -59.08 13.90
CA SER A 358 13.48 -59.90 14.99
C SER A 358 15.00 -60.05 14.89
N GLU A 359 15.52 -60.31 13.69
CA GLU A 359 16.98 -60.35 13.41
C GLU A 359 17.63 -58.99 13.64
N PHE A 360 16.93 -57.90 13.29
CA PHE A 360 17.42 -56.54 13.51
C PHE A 360 17.40 -56.16 15.00
N GLY A 361 16.37 -56.53 15.77
CA GLY A 361 16.23 -56.21 17.19
C GLY A 361 17.12 -57.04 18.13
N ASN A 362 17.61 -58.19 17.68
CA ASN A 362 18.50 -59.09 18.44
C ASN A 362 20.00 -58.81 18.23
N ASN A 363 20.38 -57.81 17.42
CA ASN A 363 21.77 -57.44 17.20
C ASN A 363 22.34 -56.65 18.42
N PRO A 364 23.56 -56.93 18.89
CA PRO A 364 24.14 -56.27 20.07
C PRO A 364 24.64 -54.82 19.84
N THR A 365 24.59 -54.30 18.61
CA THR A 365 24.86 -52.87 18.33
C THR A 365 23.72 -51.98 18.84
N GLU A 366 23.99 -50.68 19.01
CA GLU A 366 23.01 -49.66 19.44
C GLU A 366 21.61 -49.92 18.85
N LYS A 367 20.62 -50.14 19.72
CA LYS A 367 19.22 -50.52 19.37
C LYS A 367 18.43 -49.33 18.80
N ILE A 368 19.00 -48.62 17.83
CA ILE A 368 18.39 -47.45 17.20
C ILE A 368 17.08 -47.88 16.55
N GLY A 369 15.96 -47.34 17.03
CA GLY A 369 14.61 -47.69 16.56
C GLY A 369 13.89 -48.81 17.33
N PHE A 370 14.54 -49.53 18.26
CA PHE A 370 13.88 -50.47 19.17
C PHE A 370 13.85 -49.92 20.59
N ARG A 371 12.65 -49.79 21.16
CA ARG A 371 12.46 -49.48 22.57
C ARG A 371 11.57 -50.51 23.23
N GLN A 372 12.02 -51.01 24.37
CA GLN A 372 11.18 -51.73 25.30
C GLN A 372 10.53 -50.72 26.25
N TRP A 373 9.20 -50.60 26.20
CA TRP A 373 8.45 -49.74 27.12
C TRP A 373 8.22 -50.49 28.44
N ALA A 374 8.93 -50.10 29.49
CA ALA A 374 8.66 -50.59 30.85
C ALA A 374 7.49 -49.84 31.51
N ASN A 375 7.26 -48.59 31.08
CA ASN A 375 6.14 -47.74 31.48
C ASN A 375 5.49 -47.15 30.23
N GLN A 376 4.23 -46.73 30.32
CA GLN A 376 3.54 -46.16 29.16
C GLN A 376 4.17 -44.79 28.78
N PRO A 377 4.48 -44.55 27.48
CA PRO A 377 5.23 -43.37 27.09
C PRO A 377 4.34 -42.13 27.05
N TRP A 378 4.80 -41.06 27.68
CA TRP A 378 4.21 -39.74 27.64
C TRP A 378 4.69 -38.97 26.40
N ASN A 379 3.79 -38.61 25.49
CA ASN A 379 4.11 -37.80 24.30
C ASN A 379 3.00 -36.76 24.06
N PRO A 380 3.08 -35.57 24.69
CA PRO A 380 2.04 -34.57 24.58
C PRO A 380 1.93 -34.06 23.13
N PHE A 381 0.72 -34.08 22.57
CA PHE A 381 0.46 -33.63 21.20
C PHE A 381 -0.75 -32.70 21.10
N LEU A 382 -1.55 -32.58 22.17
CA LEU A 382 -2.70 -31.69 22.24
C LEU A 382 -2.64 -30.86 23.54
N LEU A 383 -2.87 -29.56 23.40
CA LEU A 383 -3.04 -28.60 24.48
C LEU A 383 -4.51 -28.25 24.56
N GLU A 384 -5.19 -28.62 25.65
CA GLU A 384 -6.51 -28.10 25.98
C GLU A 384 -6.36 -26.90 26.91
N TRP A 385 -7.09 -25.83 26.62
CA TRP A 385 -7.00 -24.59 27.37
C TRP A 385 -8.39 -24.05 27.70
N GLN A 386 -8.49 -23.42 28.86
CA GLN A 386 -9.62 -22.62 29.29
C GLN A 386 -9.12 -21.31 29.88
N VAL A 387 -9.73 -20.21 29.47
CA VAL A 387 -9.35 -18.85 29.87
C VAL A 387 -10.58 -18.04 30.24
N GLN A 388 -10.41 -17.14 31.20
CA GLN A 388 -11.35 -16.08 31.51
C GLN A 388 -10.83 -14.78 30.91
N LEU A 389 -11.69 -14.06 30.18
CA LEU A 389 -11.42 -12.74 29.66
C LEU A 389 -12.32 -11.72 30.38
N LYS A 390 -11.70 -10.80 31.12
CA LYS A 390 -12.37 -9.62 31.63
C LYS A 390 -12.26 -8.49 30.59
N GLY A 391 -13.22 -8.49 29.67
CA GLY A 391 -13.30 -7.57 28.53
C GLY A 391 -13.99 -6.24 28.84
N LEU A 392 -14.31 -5.46 27.80
CA LEU A 392 -15.02 -4.19 27.90
C LEU A 392 -16.48 -4.38 28.34
N GLU A 393 -16.94 -3.51 29.23
CA GLU A 393 -18.36 -3.41 29.54
C GLU A 393 -19.11 -2.79 28.36
N HIS A 394 -19.98 -3.58 27.74
CA HIS A 394 -20.83 -3.16 26.61
C HIS A 394 -22.32 -3.42 26.90
N ASN A 395 -22.64 -3.84 28.13
CA ASN A 395 -24.00 -4.01 28.62
C ASN A 395 -24.44 -2.73 29.34
N SER A 396 -24.80 -1.69 28.59
CA SER A 396 -25.29 -0.45 29.21
C SER A 396 -26.79 -0.54 29.53
N GLN A 397 -27.18 -0.09 30.72
CA GLN A 397 -28.56 0.27 30.98
C GLN A 397 -28.83 1.66 30.37
N GLN A 398 -29.24 1.75 29.10
CA GLN A 398 -29.73 3.02 28.57
C GLN A 398 -31.27 3.12 28.57
N THR A 399 -31.71 4.13 29.32
CA THR A 399 -32.87 5.02 29.22
C THR A 399 -34.19 4.51 28.64
N LYS A 400 -35.25 4.74 29.44
CA LYS A 400 -36.69 4.59 29.17
C LYS A 400 -37.06 4.76 27.69
N ASN A 401 -37.46 3.66 27.05
CA ASN A 401 -38.47 3.75 25.99
C ASN A 401 -39.83 4.08 26.63
N ASP A 402 -40.69 4.83 25.94
CA ASP A 402 -42.04 5.34 26.34
C ASP A 402 -43.05 4.29 26.87
N LYS A 403 -42.61 3.08 27.19
CA LYS A 403 -43.39 1.98 27.77
C LYS A 403 -42.63 1.24 28.86
N ASN A 404 -41.98 1.94 29.81
CA ASN A 404 -41.52 1.40 31.11
C ASN A 404 -40.78 0.04 31.14
N LYS A 405 -40.22 -0.44 30.03
CA LYS A 405 -39.41 -1.66 29.97
C LYS A 405 -37.95 -1.27 29.77
N HIS A 406 -37.13 -1.55 30.79
CA HIS A 406 -35.67 -1.51 30.67
C HIS A 406 -35.26 -2.73 29.85
N THR A 407 -34.88 -2.54 28.59
CA THR A 407 -34.09 -3.54 27.86
C THR A 407 -32.64 -3.08 27.89
N PRO A 408 -31.75 -3.76 28.63
CA PRO A 408 -30.32 -3.48 28.57
C PRO A 408 -29.83 -3.53 27.12
N SER A 409 -29.07 -2.53 26.70
CA SER A 409 -28.40 -2.55 25.40
C SER A 409 -27.12 -3.36 25.55
N VAL A 410 -26.93 -4.35 24.68
CA VAL A 410 -25.70 -5.16 24.60
C VAL A 410 -24.73 -4.60 23.56
N ASN A 411 -24.81 -3.30 23.26
CA ASN A 411 -24.00 -2.65 22.23
C ASN A 411 -22.78 -1.95 22.84
N TYR A 412 -21.64 -2.03 22.14
CA TYR A 412 -20.47 -1.22 22.47
C TYR A 412 -20.80 0.28 22.40
N ASP A 413 -20.24 1.06 23.33
CA ASP A 413 -20.26 2.50 23.22
C ASP A 413 -19.41 2.95 22.03
N THR A 414 -20.03 3.70 21.12
CA THR A 414 -19.40 4.27 19.93
C THR A 414 -18.15 5.11 20.23
N ASN A 415 -18.05 5.75 21.39
CA ASN A 415 -16.93 6.62 21.76
C ASN A 415 -15.95 5.98 22.74
N ILE A 416 -16.03 4.67 23.01
CA ILE A 416 -15.21 4.02 24.06
C ILE A 416 -13.70 4.25 23.90
N PHE A 417 -13.16 4.17 22.67
CA PHE A 417 -11.74 4.44 22.43
C PHE A 417 -11.39 5.92 22.39
N LYS A 418 -12.36 6.79 22.11
CA LYS A 418 -12.18 8.23 22.17
C LYS A 418 -12.09 8.71 23.62
N ASP A 419 -12.95 8.19 24.49
CA ASP A 419 -13.14 8.72 25.84
C ASP A 419 -12.29 7.99 26.90
N LYS A 420 -11.90 6.73 26.62
CA LYS A 420 -11.24 5.84 27.61
C LYS A 420 -9.88 5.37 27.18
N TYR A 421 -9.46 5.61 25.95
CA TYR A 421 -8.16 5.19 25.44
C TYR A 421 -7.51 6.33 24.67
N GLN A 422 -6.24 6.18 24.35
CA GLN A 422 -5.52 7.18 23.56
C GLN A 422 -4.50 6.52 22.64
N LEU A 423 -4.44 7.02 21.41
CA LEU A 423 -3.28 6.90 20.54
C LEU A 423 -2.46 8.17 20.74
N ARG A 424 -1.35 8.07 21.48
CA ARG A 424 -0.46 9.20 21.81
C ARG A 424 0.28 9.71 20.58
N VAL A 425 0.87 10.90 20.62
CA VAL A 425 1.58 11.54 19.49
C VAL A 425 2.54 10.59 18.75
N ASP A 426 3.40 9.85 19.46
CA ASP A 426 4.33 8.88 18.87
C ASP A 426 4.03 7.43 19.33
N GLY A 427 2.82 7.20 19.83
CA GLY A 427 2.39 5.88 20.28
C GLY A 427 2.17 4.93 19.10
N LEU A 428 2.73 3.72 19.16
CA LEU A 428 2.47 2.66 18.18
C LEU A 428 1.17 1.91 18.45
N GLU A 429 0.75 1.86 19.72
CA GLU A 429 -0.46 1.17 20.16
C GLU A 429 -1.41 2.11 20.87
N ILE A 430 -2.70 1.78 20.81
CA ILE A 430 -3.71 2.41 21.66
C ILE A 430 -3.46 1.96 23.11
N THR A 431 -3.36 2.91 24.02
CA THR A 431 -3.08 2.67 25.44
C THR A 431 -4.26 3.13 26.32
N PRO A 432 -4.47 2.48 27.47
CA PRO A 432 -5.49 2.91 28.43
C PRO A 432 -5.16 4.27 29.05
N THR A 433 -6.20 5.02 29.40
CA THR A 433 -6.13 6.21 30.25
C THR A 433 -6.63 5.87 31.66
N ASP A 434 -6.56 6.82 32.60
CA ASP A 434 -7.12 6.61 33.95
C ASP A 434 -8.63 6.33 33.91
N ALA A 435 -9.33 6.84 32.89
CA ALA A 435 -10.75 6.59 32.70
C ALA A 435 -11.08 5.16 32.26
N SER A 436 -10.11 4.38 31.73
CA SER A 436 -10.34 2.98 31.30
C SER A 436 -10.76 2.08 32.45
N ALA A 437 -10.25 2.33 33.66
CA ALA A 437 -10.40 1.45 34.82
C ALA A 437 -11.87 1.12 35.17
N ASN A 438 -12.81 2.02 34.86
CA ASN A 438 -14.22 1.86 35.22
C ASN A 438 -15.10 1.23 34.12
N HIS A 439 -14.52 0.70 33.04
CA HIS A 439 -15.27 0.24 31.84
C HIS A 439 -15.00 -1.23 31.48
N PHE A 440 -14.71 -2.06 32.47
CA PHE A 440 -14.55 -3.51 32.30
C PHE A 440 -15.79 -4.26 32.79
N ALA A 441 -16.12 -5.36 32.13
CA ALA A 441 -17.24 -6.21 32.51
C ALA A 441 -17.09 -6.69 33.97
N ASN A 442 -18.22 -6.70 34.69
CA ASN A 442 -18.27 -7.17 36.09
C ASN A 442 -17.97 -8.66 36.22
N TYR A 443 -18.37 -9.45 35.22
CA TYR A 443 -18.14 -10.87 35.14
C TYR A 443 -17.23 -11.17 33.95
N PRO A 444 -16.18 -12.00 34.10
CA PRO A 444 -15.33 -12.39 32.99
C PRO A 444 -16.02 -13.45 32.13
N ASP A 445 -15.77 -13.37 30.83
CA ASP A 445 -16.27 -14.33 29.85
C ASP A 445 -15.34 -15.54 29.80
N LEU A 446 -15.91 -16.75 29.80
CA LEU A 446 -15.14 -17.98 29.75
C LEU A 446 -14.96 -18.42 28.30
N TYR A 447 -13.75 -18.77 27.89
CA TYR A 447 -13.45 -19.34 26.57
C TYR A 447 -12.63 -20.63 26.72
N ARG A 448 -12.82 -21.57 25.79
CA ARG A 448 -12.05 -22.82 25.78
C ARG A 448 -11.77 -23.28 24.36
N GLY A 449 -10.69 -24.02 24.20
CA GLY A 449 -10.31 -24.62 22.94
C GLY A 449 -9.21 -25.65 23.10
N ALA A 450 -8.74 -26.16 21.97
CA ALA A 450 -7.62 -27.08 21.93
C ALA A 450 -6.68 -26.73 20.78
N SER A 451 -5.41 -27.09 20.92
CA SER A 451 -4.37 -26.78 19.93
C SER A 451 -3.38 -27.93 19.84
N PHE A 452 -2.94 -28.26 18.63
CA PHE A 452 -1.92 -29.28 18.44
C PHE A 452 -0.56 -28.75 18.92
N LEU A 453 0.15 -29.54 19.71
CA LEU A 453 1.48 -29.25 20.22
C LEU A 453 2.55 -29.79 19.27
N SER A 454 3.62 -29.02 19.11
CA SER A 454 4.81 -29.42 18.38
C SER A 454 6.07 -28.97 19.14
N SER A 455 7.12 -29.77 19.08
CA SER A 455 8.45 -29.40 19.60
C SER A 455 9.18 -28.39 18.69
N SER A 456 8.64 -28.10 17.49
CA SER A 456 9.30 -27.32 16.44
C SER A 456 9.68 -25.90 16.86
N ALA A 457 8.96 -25.28 17.79
CA ALA A 457 9.23 -23.91 18.21
C ALA A 457 10.62 -23.77 18.87
N SER A 458 11.00 -24.73 19.71
CA SER A 458 12.31 -24.74 20.37
C SER A 458 13.46 -24.97 19.39
N MET A 459 13.26 -25.88 18.42
CA MET A 459 14.21 -26.16 17.34
C MET A 459 14.41 -24.91 16.47
N LEU A 460 13.33 -24.32 15.98
CA LEU A 460 13.38 -23.14 15.12
C LEU A 460 14.03 -21.95 15.84
N LEU A 461 13.73 -21.74 17.13
CA LEU A 461 14.37 -20.67 17.90
C LEU A 461 15.87 -20.93 18.08
N LYS A 462 16.28 -22.17 18.34
CA LYS A 462 17.69 -22.55 18.44
C LYS A 462 18.41 -22.26 17.13
N ASP A 463 17.85 -22.66 16.00
CA ASP A 463 18.45 -22.46 14.67
C ASP A 463 18.53 -20.96 14.33
N ASN A 464 17.45 -20.21 14.55
CA ASN A 464 17.45 -18.75 14.33
C ASN A 464 18.48 -18.01 15.21
N LEU A 465 18.69 -18.46 16.45
CA LEU A 465 19.71 -17.89 17.34
C LEU A 465 21.12 -18.22 16.84
N ILE A 466 21.35 -19.46 16.38
CA ILE A 466 22.62 -19.83 15.75
C ILE A 466 22.87 -18.96 14.52
N ASP A 467 21.91 -18.83 13.61
CA ASP A 467 22.04 -18.03 12.40
C ASP A 467 22.31 -16.55 12.70
N TYR A 468 21.57 -15.98 13.65
CA TYR A 468 21.75 -14.59 14.07
C TYR A 468 23.15 -14.35 14.65
N LEU A 469 23.59 -15.20 15.59
CA LEU A 469 24.90 -15.08 16.22
C LEU A 469 26.03 -15.33 15.20
N THR A 470 25.90 -16.34 14.35
CA THR A 470 26.86 -16.64 13.28
C THR A 470 26.98 -15.48 12.29
N LYS A 471 25.87 -14.86 11.91
CA LYS A 471 25.88 -13.77 10.94
C LYS A 471 26.41 -12.45 11.49
N TYR A 472 26.08 -12.11 12.74
CA TYR A 472 26.30 -10.76 13.27
C TYR A 472 27.30 -10.69 14.42
N LEU A 473 27.58 -11.79 15.13
CA LEU A 473 28.51 -11.82 16.27
C LEU A 473 29.84 -12.51 15.93
N LEU A 474 29.81 -13.66 15.24
CA LEU A 474 31.04 -14.41 14.95
C LEU A 474 32.07 -13.65 14.09
N PRO A 475 31.71 -12.78 13.13
CA PRO A 475 32.71 -12.01 12.39
C PRO A 475 33.66 -11.21 13.30
N ASP A 476 33.12 -10.60 14.36
CA ASP A 476 33.91 -9.84 15.34
C ASP A 476 34.82 -10.77 16.17
N TYR A 477 34.30 -11.94 16.58
CA TYR A 477 35.08 -12.94 17.31
C TYR A 477 36.25 -13.48 16.47
N TYR A 478 36.01 -13.80 15.19
CA TYR A 478 37.02 -14.30 14.28
C TYR A 478 38.15 -13.29 14.07
N GLN A 479 37.79 -12.01 13.94
CA GLN A 479 38.76 -10.93 13.80
C GLN A 479 39.59 -10.75 15.07
N GLU A 480 38.98 -10.72 16.25
CA GLU A 480 39.71 -10.51 17.51
C GLU A 480 40.57 -11.72 17.91
N GLN A 481 40.15 -12.95 17.61
CA GLN A 481 40.88 -14.18 17.95
C GLN A 481 41.78 -14.71 16.83
N ASN A 482 41.86 -14.03 15.68
CA ASN A 482 42.64 -14.41 14.50
C ASN A 482 42.31 -15.84 13.99
N ILE A 483 41.04 -16.17 13.84
CA ILE A 483 40.59 -17.49 13.35
C ILE A 483 40.73 -17.57 11.82
N SER A 484 41.45 -18.58 11.32
CA SER A 484 41.66 -18.82 9.88
C SER A 484 40.34 -19.07 9.14
N PRO A 485 40.16 -18.59 7.89
CA PRO A 485 38.97 -18.88 7.09
C PRO A 485 38.65 -20.38 6.96
N ASP A 486 39.68 -21.24 6.91
CA ASP A 486 39.51 -22.70 6.82
C ASP A 486 38.87 -23.31 8.09
N ASP A 487 39.02 -22.64 9.23
CA ASP A 487 38.46 -23.06 10.51
C ASP A 487 37.06 -22.46 10.78
N GLN A 488 36.58 -21.52 9.94
CA GLN A 488 35.27 -20.87 10.08
C GLN A 488 34.13 -21.73 9.51
N THR A 489 33.91 -22.90 10.14
CA THR A 489 32.86 -23.85 9.72
C THR A 489 31.46 -23.41 10.15
N GLU A 490 30.42 -23.91 9.47
CA GLU A 490 29.01 -23.62 9.83
C GLU A 490 28.65 -24.03 11.26
N ASP A 491 29.32 -25.05 11.81
CA ASP A 491 29.10 -25.56 13.16
C ASP A 491 30.06 -24.97 14.22
N TYR A 492 30.88 -23.98 13.86
CA TYR A 492 31.91 -23.41 14.73
C TYR A 492 31.34 -22.87 16.05
N LEU A 493 30.25 -22.10 15.98
CA LEU A 493 29.59 -21.54 17.17
C LEU A 493 29.13 -22.65 18.12
N VAL A 494 28.55 -23.73 17.59
CA VAL A 494 28.04 -24.84 18.40
C VAL A 494 29.19 -25.56 19.11
N LYS A 495 30.30 -25.81 18.40
CA LYS A 495 31.50 -26.46 18.95
C LYS A 495 32.22 -25.59 19.99
N ASN A 496 32.25 -24.28 19.79
CA ASN A 496 33.05 -23.33 20.58
C ASN A 496 32.20 -22.37 21.44
N PHE A 497 30.94 -22.71 21.71
CA PHE A 497 29.97 -21.80 22.33
C PHE A 497 30.47 -21.15 23.64
N ASN A 498 31.05 -21.96 24.54
CA ASN A 498 31.55 -21.46 25.83
C ASN A 498 32.71 -20.45 25.67
N ALA A 499 33.57 -20.62 24.66
CA ALA A 499 34.67 -19.71 24.38
C ALA A 499 34.14 -18.38 23.81
N VAL A 500 33.23 -18.45 22.83
CA VAL A 500 32.59 -17.26 22.24
C VAL A 500 31.81 -16.48 23.28
N LYS A 501 30.99 -17.16 24.09
CA LYS A 501 30.24 -16.51 25.17
C LYS A 501 31.17 -15.89 26.22
N GLY A 502 32.21 -16.63 26.64
CA GLY A 502 33.18 -16.16 27.63
C GLY A 502 33.96 -14.93 27.16
N TRP A 503 34.29 -14.86 25.87
CA TRP A 503 34.87 -13.68 25.24
C TRP A 503 33.89 -12.50 25.25
N TYR A 504 32.64 -12.72 24.86
CA TYR A 504 31.66 -11.62 24.81
C TYR A 504 31.32 -11.06 26.19
N ASP A 505 31.22 -11.93 27.21
CA ASP A 505 30.94 -11.51 28.59
C ASP A 505 32.03 -10.58 29.17
N GLN A 506 33.28 -10.67 28.69
CA GLN A 506 34.36 -9.76 29.11
C GLN A 506 34.09 -8.30 28.72
N LYS A 507 33.20 -8.06 27.75
CA LYS A 507 32.75 -6.72 27.34
C LYS A 507 31.75 -6.10 28.33
N ASN A 508 31.37 -6.82 29.40
CA ASN A 508 30.38 -6.42 30.41
C ASN A 508 29.03 -5.94 29.83
N PRO A 509 28.40 -6.72 28.94
CA PRO A 509 27.13 -6.33 28.32
C PRO A 509 25.97 -6.33 29.33
N THR A 510 24.95 -5.52 29.06
CA THR A 510 23.71 -5.45 29.85
C THR A 510 22.61 -6.32 29.24
N ALA A 511 21.49 -6.52 29.95
CA ALA A 511 20.32 -7.24 29.42
C ALA A 511 19.64 -6.55 28.21
N SER A 512 19.98 -5.29 27.91
CA SER A 512 19.51 -4.59 26.70
C SER A 512 20.36 -4.90 25.46
N ASP A 513 21.53 -5.54 25.64
CA ASP A 513 22.38 -5.97 24.53
C ASP A 513 21.76 -7.19 23.83
N PRO A 514 21.52 -7.12 22.52
CA PRO A 514 20.87 -8.20 21.78
C PRO A 514 21.74 -9.46 21.67
N PHE A 515 23.07 -9.33 21.55
CA PHE A 515 23.98 -10.48 21.48
C PHE A 515 24.09 -11.19 22.82
N PHE A 516 24.20 -10.43 23.92
CA PHE A 516 24.19 -11.01 25.26
C PHE A 516 22.89 -11.78 25.54
N THR A 517 21.76 -11.16 25.20
CA THR A 517 20.44 -11.79 25.36
C THR A 517 20.32 -13.06 24.50
N ALA A 518 20.77 -13.02 23.24
CA ALA A 518 20.76 -14.17 22.35
C ALA A 518 21.66 -15.32 22.84
N LEU A 519 22.88 -15.03 23.31
CA LEU A 519 23.80 -16.02 23.90
C LEU A 519 23.18 -16.67 25.15
N ARG A 520 22.57 -15.86 26.03
CA ARG A 520 21.87 -16.35 27.23
C ARG A 520 20.65 -17.21 26.88
N ALA A 521 19.86 -16.80 25.89
CA ALA A 521 18.70 -17.55 25.43
C ALA A 521 19.13 -18.91 24.84
N TYR A 522 20.18 -18.94 24.02
CA TYR A 522 20.72 -20.18 23.45
C TYR A 522 21.23 -21.13 24.54
N GLN A 523 22.00 -20.63 25.51
CA GLN A 523 22.46 -21.43 26.66
C GLN A 523 21.29 -22.00 27.47
N GLN A 524 20.28 -21.16 27.75
CA GLN A 524 19.08 -21.57 28.48
C GLN A 524 18.35 -22.68 27.73
N LEU A 525 18.09 -22.52 26.42
CA LEU A 525 17.42 -23.53 25.59
C LEU A 525 18.09 -24.91 25.65
N GLN A 526 19.42 -24.97 25.72
CA GLN A 526 20.15 -26.24 25.89
C GLN A 526 19.92 -26.90 27.25
N SER A 527 19.65 -26.10 28.28
CA SER A 527 19.44 -26.56 29.67
C SER A 527 17.98 -26.82 30.04
N LEU A 528 17.03 -26.44 29.18
CA LEU A 528 15.60 -26.61 29.46
C LEU A 528 15.21 -28.09 29.39
N ASN A 529 14.68 -28.62 30.50
CA ASN A 529 14.10 -29.96 30.57
C ASN A 529 12.73 -30.00 29.87
N GLY A 530 12.72 -30.08 28.54
CA GLY A 530 11.50 -30.02 27.73
C GLY A 530 11.01 -28.58 27.53
N CYS A 531 10.62 -28.25 26.30
CA CYS A 531 10.18 -26.91 25.91
C CYS A 531 9.09 -27.03 24.82
N LEU A 532 7.86 -26.65 25.17
CA LEU A 532 6.73 -26.59 24.26
C LEU A 532 6.21 -25.16 24.21
N ALA A 533 6.11 -24.59 23.02
CA ALA A 533 5.48 -23.29 22.81
C ALA A 533 4.32 -23.46 21.84
N GLN A 534 3.13 -23.07 22.25
CA GLN A 534 1.94 -23.24 21.43
C GLN A 534 0.97 -22.09 21.62
N SER A 535 0.41 -21.62 20.50
CA SER A 535 -0.69 -20.65 20.53
C SER A 535 -1.93 -21.29 21.16
N LEU A 536 -2.72 -20.49 21.88
CA LEU A 536 -4.10 -20.80 22.26
C LEU A 536 -4.99 -20.75 21.01
N GLY A 537 -4.72 -21.66 20.07
CA GLY A 537 -5.29 -21.68 18.74
C GLY A 537 -6.80 -21.75 18.78
N GLY A 538 -7.44 -20.86 18.02
CA GLY A 538 -8.89 -20.72 17.98
C GLY A 538 -9.42 -19.75 19.04
N PHE A 539 -8.57 -19.06 19.80
CA PHE A 539 -9.01 -18.04 20.75
C PHE A 539 -9.73 -16.88 20.05
N SER A 540 -9.16 -16.35 18.96
CA SER A 540 -9.83 -15.31 18.17
C SER A 540 -11.14 -15.79 17.53
N ASP A 541 -11.24 -17.06 17.13
CA ASP A 541 -12.50 -17.65 16.67
C ASP A 541 -13.52 -17.76 17.82
N ALA A 542 -13.06 -18.13 19.02
CA ALA A 542 -13.91 -18.27 20.21
C ALA A 542 -14.51 -16.94 20.66
N LEU A 543 -13.74 -15.84 20.56
CA LEU A 543 -14.25 -14.47 20.77
C LEU A 543 -15.40 -14.12 19.81
N LEU A 544 -15.39 -14.68 18.60
CA LEU A 544 -16.46 -14.56 17.61
C LEU A 544 -17.52 -15.65 17.76
N THR A 545 -17.54 -16.39 18.87
CA THR A 545 -18.45 -17.51 19.15
C THR A 545 -18.34 -18.66 18.14
N TYR A 546 -17.13 -18.95 17.66
CA TYR A 546 -16.81 -20.11 16.84
C TYR A 546 -15.78 -21.03 17.51
N SER A 547 -15.95 -22.33 17.35
CA SER A 547 -14.95 -23.35 17.66
C SER A 547 -14.29 -23.79 16.37
N ARG A 548 -12.96 -23.79 16.35
CA ARG A 548 -12.19 -24.28 15.21
C ARG A 548 -12.11 -25.79 15.26
N THR A 549 -12.85 -26.46 14.39
CA THR A 549 -12.94 -27.92 14.34
C THR A 549 -13.19 -28.39 12.90
N ILE A 550 -12.64 -29.55 12.55
CA ILE A 550 -12.94 -30.18 11.26
C ILE A 550 -14.36 -30.71 11.32
N GLN A 551 -15.22 -30.21 10.44
CA GLN A 551 -16.56 -30.76 10.28
C GLN A 551 -16.53 -31.91 9.28
N LEU A 552 -17.22 -33.00 9.63
CA LEU A 552 -17.50 -34.06 8.67
C LEU A 552 -18.46 -33.54 7.60
N ASP A 553 -18.33 -34.06 6.38
CA ASP A 553 -19.28 -33.77 5.31
C ASP A 553 -20.70 -34.13 5.77
N VAL A 554 -21.63 -33.22 5.52
CA VAL A 554 -23.04 -33.42 5.87
C VAL A 554 -23.64 -34.41 4.88
N ASN A 555 -23.51 -35.70 5.19
CA ASN A 555 -24.05 -36.80 4.42
C ASN A 555 -24.70 -37.83 5.35
N ASP A 556 -25.88 -38.31 4.98
CA ASP A 556 -26.57 -39.38 5.69
C ASP A 556 -26.99 -40.45 4.66
N ASN A 557 -26.25 -41.55 4.67
CA ASN A 557 -26.45 -42.69 3.77
C ASN A 557 -27.66 -43.54 4.19
N LEU A 558 -28.26 -43.28 5.35
CA LEU A 558 -29.44 -44.00 5.85
C LEU A 558 -30.75 -43.32 5.42
N LEU A 559 -30.69 -42.11 4.86
CA LEU A 559 -31.87 -41.43 4.34
C LEU A 559 -32.38 -42.06 3.03
N PRO A 560 -33.70 -42.13 2.83
CA PRO A 560 -34.30 -42.54 1.56
C PRO A 560 -33.78 -41.72 0.36
N THR A 561 -33.73 -42.34 -0.82
CA THR A 561 -33.21 -41.71 -2.05
C THR A 561 -34.08 -40.56 -2.57
N THR A 562 -35.33 -40.48 -2.13
CA THR A 562 -36.30 -39.43 -2.47
C THR A 562 -37.08 -38.99 -1.24
N GLY A 563 -37.74 -37.83 -1.32
CA GLY A 563 -38.57 -37.31 -0.25
C GLY A 563 -37.95 -36.12 0.49
N PRO A 564 -38.70 -35.55 1.44
CA PRO A 564 -38.49 -34.16 1.81
C PRO A 564 -37.32 -34.02 2.83
N ALA A 565 -36.99 -35.06 3.60
CA ALA A 565 -35.74 -35.11 4.38
C ALA A 565 -34.50 -35.10 3.48
N LYS A 566 -34.54 -35.79 2.33
CA LYS A 566 -33.45 -35.77 1.34
C LYS A 566 -33.34 -34.41 0.66
N GLU A 567 -34.46 -33.74 0.39
CA GLU A 567 -34.48 -32.35 -0.12
C GLU A 567 -33.91 -31.35 0.89
N PHE A 568 -34.28 -31.47 2.17
CA PHE A 568 -33.71 -30.66 3.24
C PHE A 568 -32.20 -30.88 3.36
N LEU A 569 -31.74 -32.14 3.40
CA LEU A 569 -30.32 -32.47 3.40
C LEU A 569 -29.61 -31.85 2.19
N LYS A 570 -30.20 -31.98 0.99
CA LYS A 570 -29.66 -31.39 -0.23
C LYS A 570 -29.59 -29.86 -0.16
N ASN A 571 -30.59 -29.20 0.44
CA ASN A 571 -30.58 -27.75 0.66
C ASN A 571 -29.50 -27.33 1.66
N VAL A 572 -29.28 -28.10 2.73
CA VAL A 572 -28.17 -27.88 3.67
C VAL A 572 -26.83 -28.08 2.98
N GLN A 573 -26.65 -29.17 2.23
CA GLN A 573 -25.44 -29.45 1.44
C GLN A 573 -25.16 -28.31 0.45
N ASN A 574 -26.15 -27.90 -0.34
CA ASN A 574 -26.03 -26.77 -1.26
C ASN A 574 -25.66 -25.48 -0.52
N THR A 575 -26.26 -25.22 0.65
CA THR A 575 -25.97 -24.01 1.45
C THR A 575 -24.56 -24.03 2.02
N LEU A 576 -24.07 -25.20 2.46
CA LEU A 576 -22.71 -25.37 2.96
C LEU A 576 -21.68 -25.29 1.83
N GLU A 577 -21.98 -25.89 0.68
CA GLU A 577 -21.14 -25.79 -0.52
C GLU A 577 -21.05 -24.33 -0.98
N LEU A 578 -22.19 -23.64 -1.06
CA LEU A 578 -22.22 -22.19 -1.29
C LEU A 578 -21.37 -21.48 -0.23
N SER A 579 -21.65 -21.69 1.06
CA SER A 579 -20.92 -21.00 2.16
C SER A 579 -19.41 -21.21 2.11
N SER A 580 -18.94 -22.44 1.81
CA SER A 580 -17.52 -22.77 1.72
C SER A 580 -16.78 -22.05 0.58
N ARG A 581 -17.49 -21.71 -0.49
CA ARG A 581 -16.97 -20.92 -1.62
C ARG A 581 -17.01 -19.42 -1.34
N LEU A 582 -17.86 -19.00 -0.39
CA LEU A 582 -18.14 -17.60 -0.07
C LEU A 582 -17.33 -17.09 1.12
N VAL A 583 -17.07 -17.96 2.08
CA VAL A 583 -16.25 -17.72 3.25
C VAL A 583 -15.26 -18.89 3.34
N PRO A 584 -14.03 -18.71 2.81
CA PRO A 584 -12.97 -19.68 3.01
C PRO A 584 -12.84 -20.03 4.50
N ASP A 585 -12.60 -21.30 4.81
CA ASP A 585 -12.56 -21.86 6.18
C ASP A 585 -13.90 -21.95 6.94
N SER A 586 -15.05 -21.64 6.32
CA SER A 586 -16.35 -21.80 7.00
C SER A 586 -16.63 -23.25 7.45
N LEU A 587 -16.09 -24.24 6.71
CA LEU A 587 -16.20 -25.66 7.06
C LEU A 587 -15.33 -26.06 8.25
N LEU A 588 -14.42 -25.18 8.70
CA LEU A 588 -13.56 -25.39 9.85
C LEU A 588 -14.09 -24.72 11.12
N ARG A 589 -15.32 -24.16 11.10
CA ARG A 589 -15.91 -23.41 12.21
C ARG A 589 -17.28 -23.97 12.62
N SER A 590 -17.39 -24.38 13.87
CA SER A 590 -18.67 -24.76 14.50
C SER A 590 -19.14 -23.67 15.47
N PRO A 591 -20.44 -23.35 15.58
CA PRO A 591 -20.91 -22.31 16.51
C PRO A 591 -20.71 -22.72 17.97
N LEU A 592 -20.17 -21.80 18.78
CA LEU A 592 -20.08 -21.88 20.25
C LEU A 592 -21.27 -21.16 20.88
N ILE A 593 -22.35 -21.90 21.11
CA ILE A 593 -23.65 -21.34 21.48
C ILE A 593 -23.77 -20.84 22.94
N GLY A 594 -22.86 -21.25 23.82
CA GLY A 594 -22.88 -20.94 25.25
C GLY A 594 -21.81 -19.95 25.70
N PHE A 595 -21.15 -19.28 24.75
CA PHE A 595 -20.01 -18.39 24.97
C PHE A 595 -20.38 -16.95 24.58
N ASP A 596 -19.77 -15.98 25.25
CA ASP A 596 -20.03 -14.57 24.99
C ASP A 596 -19.29 -14.05 23.77
N PHE A 597 -19.93 -13.13 23.06
CA PHE A 597 -19.43 -12.53 21.83
C PHE A 597 -18.61 -11.28 22.16
N SER A 598 -17.32 -11.29 21.80
CA SER A 598 -16.36 -10.21 22.10
C SER A 598 -15.50 -9.88 20.87
N PRO A 599 -16.06 -9.21 19.84
CA PRO A 599 -15.36 -8.95 18.57
C PRO A 599 -14.15 -8.00 18.70
N ILE A 600 -14.10 -7.21 19.77
CA ILE A 600 -12.96 -6.37 20.14
C ILE A 600 -12.20 -7.09 21.26
N ARG A 601 -11.04 -7.66 20.93
CA ARG A 601 -10.15 -8.31 21.88
C ARG A 601 -9.44 -7.26 22.71
N LEU A 602 -9.79 -7.16 23.98
CA LEU A 602 -9.19 -6.23 24.93
C LEU A 602 -9.38 -6.72 26.36
N GLY A 603 -8.44 -6.37 27.25
CA GLY A 603 -8.65 -6.42 28.70
C GLY A 603 -7.69 -7.36 29.41
N GLY A 604 -8.14 -7.95 30.52
CA GLY A 604 -7.34 -8.88 31.31
C GLY A 604 -7.72 -10.33 31.01
N LEU A 605 -6.73 -11.17 30.69
CA LEU A 605 -6.88 -12.61 30.52
C LEU A 605 -6.35 -13.36 31.75
N LYS A 606 -7.04 -14.42 32.14
CA LYS A 606 -6.61 -15.39 33.15
C LYS A 606 -6.72 -16.80 32.57
N ILE A 607 -5.66 -17.59 32.67
CA ILE A 607 -5.72 -19.02 32.33
C ILE A 607 -6.32 -19.75 33.54
N THR A 608 -7.44 -20.46 33.36
CA THR A 608 -8.09 -21.20 34.44
C THR A 608 -7.78 -22.69 34.41
N ASP A 609 -7.65 -23.26 33.21
CA ASP A 609 -7.30 -24.66 33.02
C ASP A 609 -6.33 -24.79 31.85
N LEU A 610 -5.30 -25.61 32.04
CA LEU A 610 -4.34 -25.97 31.01
C LEU A 610 -4.00 -27.46 31.16
N ARG A 611 -4.28 -28.24 30.11
CA ARG A 611 -4.09 -29.70 30.13
C ARG A 611 -3.34 -30.12 28.88
N LEU A 612 -2.35 -31.00 29.07
CA LEU A 612 -1.70 -31.69 27.97
C LEU A 612 -2.33 -33.06 27.81
N VAL A 613 -2.64 -33.42 26.57
CA VAL A 613 -3.11 -34.76 26.22
C VAL A 613 -2.06 -35.42 25.32
N ASP A 614 -1.67 -36.63 25.69
CA ASP A 614 -0.72 -37.42 24.93
C ASP A 614 -1.37 -38.27 23.84
N THR A 615 -0.55 -38.89 23.00
CA THR A 615 -0.98 -39.72 21.87
C THR A 615 -1.85 -40.93 22.25
N PHE A 616 -1.91 -41.29 23.54
CA PHE A 616 -2.73 -42.38 24.08
C PHE A 616 -3.97 -41.87 24.84
N GLY A 617 -4.20 -40.54 24.87
CA GLY A 617 -5.31 -39.93 25.58
C GLY A 617 -5.06 -39.70 27.08
N GLN A 618 -3.82 -39.89 27.56
CA GLN A 618 -3.48 -39.56 28.94
C GLN A 618 -3.47 -38.05 29.13
N VAL A 619 -4.04 -37.59 30.23
CA VAL A 619 -4.19 -36.16 30.54
C VAL A 619 -3.26 -35.79 31.68
N ASN A 620 -2.44 -34.77 31.47
CA ASN A 620 -1.64 -34.13 32.52
C ASN A 620 -2.13 -32.70 32.74
N VAL A 621 -2.59 -32.41 33.96
CA VAL A 621 -3.12 -31.09 34.33
C VAL A 621 -1.96 -30.18 34.75
N VAL A 622 -1.62 -29.24 33.87
CA VAL A 622 -0.54 -28.26 34.09
C VAL A 622 -0.99 -27.17 35.05
N LEU A 623 -2.22 -26.71 34.87
CA LEU A 623 -2.84 -25.64 35.66
C LEU A 623 -4.34 -25.93 35.78
N ASP A 624 -4.86 -25.81 37.00
CA ASP A 624 -6.31 -25.81 37.30
C ASP A 624 -6.58 -25.00 38.58
N THR A 625 -7.80 -25.07 39.12
CA THR A 625 -8.16 -24.38 40.38
C THR A 625 -7.41 -24.89 41.61
N ASN A 626 -6.87 -26.11 41.58
CA ASN A 626 -6.17 -26.75 42.70
C ASN A 626 -4.63 -26.69 42.55
N ASN A 627 -4.14 -26.41 41.34
CA ASN A 627 -2.74 -26.40 40.96
C ASN A 627 -2.38 -25.08 40.29
N SER A 628 -2.23 -24.03 41.10
CA SER A 628 -1.83 -22.71 40.63
C SER A 628 -0.33 -22.66 40.32
N ARG A 629 0.01 -22.15 39.15
CA ARG A 629 1.40 -21.86 38.75
C ARG A 629 1.58 -20.36 38.60
N GLU A 630 2.78 -19.86 38.84
CA GLU A 630 3.14 -18.50 38.50
C GLU A 630 3.11 -18.33 36.97
N ILE A 631 2.44 -17.29 36.48
CA ILE A 631 2.39 -16.94 35.07
C ILE A 631 3.30 -15.73 34.86
N VAL A 632 4.37 -15.93 34.09
CA VAL A 632 5.25 -14.85 33.66
C VAL A 632 4.78 -14.36 32.30
N THR A 633 4.52 -13.06 32.18
CA THR A 633 4.10 -12.42 30.92
C THR A 633 5.29 -11.79 30.21
N SER A 634 5.23 -11.74 28.88
CA SER A 634 6.13 -10.88 28.12
C SER A 634 5.76 -9.41 28.34
N GLN A 635 6.70 -8.50 28.07
CA GLN A 635 6.49 -7.05 28.27
C GLN A 635 5.20 -6.53 27.61
N PRO A 636 4.83 -6.91 26.35
CA PRO A 636 3.58 -6.43 25.74
C PRO A 636 2.29 -6.97 26.41
N LEU A 637 2.38 -8.08 27.14
CA LEU A 637 1.26 -8.70 27.86
C LEU A 637 1.26 -8.35 29.36
N THR A 638 2.16 -7.47 29.80
CA THR A 638 2.21 -6.99 31.18
C THR A 638 1.10 -5.97 31.41
N LEU A 639 0.43 -6.04 32.57
CA LEU A 639 -0.60 -5.08 32.93
C LEU A 639 -0.05 -3.65 32.98
N PRO A 640 -0.70 -2.69 32.29
CA PRO A 640 -0.41 -1.28 32.48
C PRO A 640 -0.65 -0.88 33.94
N PRO A 641 0.17 0.03 34.51
CA PRO A 641 -0.01 0.52 35.88
C PRO A 641 -1.42 1.03 36.15
N THR A 642 -2.02 1.73 35.18
CA THR A 642 -3.39 2.26 35.24
C THR A 642 -4.48 1.20 35.39
N LEU A 643 -4.21 -0.05 34.99
CA LEU A 643 -5.18 -1.15 35.03
C LEU A 643 -4.91 -2.16 36.15
N THR A 644 -3.79 -2.05 36.86
CA THR A 644 -3.32 -3.05 37.83
C THR A 644 -4.35 -3.31 38.93
N ASN A 645 -5.01 -2.27 39.45
CA ASN A 645 -5.99 -2.41 40.52
C ASN A 645 -7.28 -3.13 40.08
N VAL A 646 -7.69 -2.97 38.82
CA VAL A 646 -8.98 -3.48 38.31
C VAL A 646 -8.86 -4.87 37.66
N LEU A 647 -7.68 -5.17 37.11
CA LEU A 647 -7.37 -6.41 36.40
C LEU A 647 -6.38 -7.29 37.17
N SER A 648 -6.10 -7.04 38.45
CA SER A 648 -5.18 -7.84 39.28
C SER A 648 -5.50 -9.34 39.27
N SER A 649 -6.78 -9.72 39.17
CA SER A 649 -7.22 -11.12 39.05
C SER A 649 -7.01 -11.74 37.67
N HIS A 650 -6.65 -10.95 36.67
CA HIS A 650 -6.45 -11.31 35.26
C HIS A 650 -5.13 -10.70 34.75
N PRO A 651 -3.98 -11.27 35.15
CA PRO A 651 -2.67 -10.62 35.06
C PRO A 651 -2.09 -10.50 33.64
N ILE A 652 -2.74 -11.10 32.63
CA ILE A 652 -2.27 -11.09 31.25
C ILE A 652 -3.03 -9.99 30.50
N TYR A 653 -2.35 -8.89 30.15
CA TYR A 653 -2.95 -7.80 29.39
C TYR A 653 -3.09 -8.17 27.91
N LEU A 654 -4.28 -7.94 27.35
CA LEU A 654 -4.53 -8.00 25.91
C LEU A 654 -4.80 -6.59 25.38
N PRO A 655 -3.91 -6.05 24.52
CA PRO A 655 -4.14 -4.75 23.91
C PRO A 655 -5.30 -4.82 22.90
N PRO A 656 -5.97 -3.68 22.63
CA PRO A 656 -7.09 -3.62 21.70
C PRO A 656 -6.73 -4.16 20.32
N ARG A 657 -7.47 -5.19 19.87
CA ARG A 657 -7.39 -5.76 18.51
C ARG A 657 -8.77 -6.21 18.05
N LEU A 658 -8.98 -6.32 16.74
CA LEU A 658 -10.22 -6.88 16.16
C LEU A 658 -10.05 -8.39 15.97
N ALA A 659 -10.98 -9.19 16.49
CA ALA A 659 -10.96 -10.64 16.29
C ALA A 659 -11.25 -11.03 14.83
N GLN A 660 -12.10 -10.24 14.16
CA GLN A 660 -12.33 -10.33 12.72
C GLN A 660 -11.14 -9.69 11.97
N PRO A 661 -10.63 -10.31 10.89
CA PRO A 661 -9.55 -9.74 10.10
C PRO A 661 -9.92 -8.35 9.55
N ALA A 662 -9.00 -7.39 9.65
CA ALA A 662 -9.23 -6.00 9.25
C ALA A 662 -7.97 -5.36 8.64
N ARG A 663 -8.09 -4.21 7.99
CA ARG A 663 -6.95 -3.45 7.43
C ARG A 663 -7.15 -1.96 7.55
N LEU A 664 -6.03 -1.24 7.70
CA LEU A 664 -5.95 0.20 7.48
C LEU A 664 -5.72 0.44 5.99
N ASN A 665 -6.68 1.06 5.33
CA ASN A 665 -6.59 1.39 3.91
C ASN A 665 -6.26 2.88 3.75
N PHE A 666 -5.16 3.19 3.07
CA PHE A 666 -4.70 4.55 2.82
C PHE A 666 -4.16 4.62 1.38
N ARG A 667 -4.81 5.44 0.53
CA ARG A 667 -4.57 5.47 -0.93
C ARG A 667 -4.65 6.87 -1.52
N TRP A 668 -3.78 7.15 -2.48
CA TRP A 668 -3.87 8.36 -3.31
C TRP A 668 -5.09 8.31 -4.22
N LEU A 669 -5.78 9.45 -4.34
CA LEU A 669 -6.86 9.65 -5.30
C LEU A 669 -6.32 10.40 -6.52
N SER A 670 -6.89 10.11 -7.69
CA SER A 670 -6.58 10.85 -8.91
C SER A 670 -7.11 12.28 -8.82
N ALA A 671 -6.28 13.23 -9.23
CA ALA A 671 -6.60 14.63 -9.42
C ALA A 671 -7.36 14.87 -10.74
N THR A 672 -7.25 13.96 -11.72
CA THR A 672 -7.97 14.03 -12.99
C THR A 672 -9.41 13.56 -12.82
N GLN A 673 -10.37 14.44 -13.10
CA GLN A 673 -11.78 14.03 -13.19
C GLN A 673 -12.05 13.33 -14.53
N PRO A 674 -12.85 12.26 -14.57
CA PRO A 674 -13.28 11.67 -15.83
C PRO A 674 -14.02 12.71 -16.68
N GLN A 675 -13.47 13.03 -17.87
CA GLN A 675 -14.10 13.98 -18.79
C GLN A 675 -15.55 13.56 -19.11
N GLY A 676 -16.47 14.53 -19.09
CA GLY A 676 -17.86 14.34 -19.53
C GLY A 676 -18.90 14.05 -18.44
N THR A 677 -18.59 14.21 -17.15
CA THR A 677 -19.57 14.02 -16.07
C THR A 677 -19.89 15.32 -15.33
N ARG A 678 -21.11 15.85 -15.53
CA ARG A 678 -21.71 16.79 -14.56
C ARG A 678 -21.81 16.05 -13.22
N ARG A 679 -21.56 16.73 -12.09
CA ARG A 679 -21.83 16.22 -10.73
C ARG A 679 -23.28 15.75 -10.66
N SER A 680 -23.54 14.48 -10.95
CA SER A 680 -24.75 13.81 -10.49
C SER A 680 -24.58 13.63 -8.99
N LYS A 681 -25.57 14.04 -8.21
CA LYS A 681 -25.60 13.96 -6.74
C LYS A 681 -25.55 12.54 -6.17
N SER A 682 -25.23 11.54 -6.98
CA SER A 682 -25.07 10.16 -6.54
C SER A 682 -24.13 9.41 -7.49
N SER A 683 -23.17 8.70 -6.89
CA SER A 683 -22.67 7.38 -7.32
C SER A 683 -21.67 7.26 -8.48
N LYS A 684 -20.63 8.09 -8.55
CA LYS A 684 -19.33 7.59 -9.06
C LYS A 684 -18.24 7.75 -7.99
N PRO A 685 -17.55 6.66 -7.59
CA PRO A 685 -16.45 6.76 -6.62
C PRO A 685 -15.30 7.57 -7.23
N ASP A 686 -14.63 8.40 -6.40
CA ASP A 686 -13.35 8.99 -6.80
C ASP A 686 -12.41 7.88 -7.28
N GLN A 687 -11.71 8.11 -8.39
CA GLN A 687 -10.77 7.15 -8.94
C GLN A 687 -9.50 7.12 -8.09
N GLU A 688 -9.07 5.93 -7.66
CA GLU A 688 -7.75 5.75 -7.04
C GLU A 688 -6.64 5.98 -8.07
N MET A 689 -5.54 6.57 -7.63
CA MET A 689 -4.33 6.73 -8.45
C MET A 689 -3.71 5.36 -8.74
N ASN A 690 -3.14 5.22 -9.94
CA ASN A 690 -2.25 4.11 -10.30
C ASN A 690 -0.92 4.65 -10.83
N ASP A 691 0.00 3.75 -11.17
CA ASP A 691 1.36 4.11 -11.63
C ASP A 691 1.39 4.72 -13.04
N THR A 692 0.25 4.79 -13.74
CA THR A 692 0.18 5.42 -15.07
C THR A 692 0.04 6.94 -14.96
N LEU A 693 0.57 7.65 -15.97
CA LEU A 693 0.42 9.11 -16.09
C LEU A 693 -1.03 9.57 -16.37
N ALA A 694 -1.96 8.64 -16.63
CA ALA A 694 -3.38 8.97 -16.85
C ALA A 694 -4.11 9.35 -15.56
N THR A 695 -3.62 8.88 -14.41
CA THR A 695 -4.15 9.19 -13.07
C THR A 695 -3.04 9.78 -12.20
N LYS A 696 -2.91 11.11 -12.19
CA LYS A 696 -1.94 11.82 -11.32
C LYS A 696 -2.61 12.22 -10.00
N PRO A 697 -1.96 12.18 -8.84
CA PRO A 697 -2.53 12.56 -7.54
C PRO A 697 -2.41 14.07 -7.26
N ILE A 698 -1.57 14.77 -8.03
CA ILE A 698 -1.21 16.16 -7.82
C ILE A 698 -2.29 17.07 -8.41
N CYS A 699 -2.90 17.87 -7.56
CA CYS A 699 -3.93 18.84 -7.91
C CYS A 699 -3.34 20.21 -8.30
N GLY A 700 -2.09 20.47 -7.93
CA GLY A 700 -1.33 21.70 -8.17
C GLY A 700 -0.19 21.85 -7.16
N TRP A 701 0.59 22.92 -7.30
CA TRP A 701 1.71 23.22 -6.39
C TRP A 701 1.53 24.52 -5.63
N VAL A 702 2.14 24.56 -4.45
CA VAL A 702 2.23 25.75 -3.61
C VAL A 702 3.69 25.96 -3.24
N LEU A 703 4.19 27.18 -3.44
CA LEU A 703 5.52 27.57 -3.03
C LEU A 703 5.44 28.70 -2.00
N PRO A 704 5.83 28.46 -0.74
CA PRO A 704 5.90 29.51 0.26
C PRO A 704 7.11 30.40 0.04
N ASN A 705 6.91 31.71 -0.07
CA ASN A 705 7.98 32.70 -0.11
C ASN A 705 8.08 33.38 1.25
N ASN A 706 9.16 33.05 1.97
CA ASN A 706 9.40 33.54 3.33
C ASN A 706 9.96 34.96 3.37
N LEU A 707 10.47 35.49 2.25
CA LEU A 707 10.95 36.87 2.19
C LEU A 707 9.77 37.85 2.13
N ASP A 708 8.75 37.51 1.36
CA ASP A 708 7.59 38.39 1.10
C ASP A 708 6.34 38.01 1.89
N ASN A 709 6.40 36.93 2.69
CA ASN A 709 5.24 36.31 3.33
C ASN A 709 4.09 36.08 2.33
N SER A 710 4.41 35.45 1.20
CA SER A 710 3.47 35.16 0.12
C SER A 710 3.46 33.68 -0.26
N LEU A 711 2.40 33.25 -0.95
CA LEU A 711 2.26 31.90 -1.48
C LEU A 711 2.08 31.98 -3.00
N THR A 712 3.00 31.42 -3.77
CA THR A 712 2.82 31.29 -5.21
C THR A 712 2.10 29.97 -5.52
N ILE A 713 1.07 30.04 -6.36
CA ILE A 713 0.22 28.92 -6.75
C ILE A 713 0.54 28.52 -8.19
N TYR A 714 0.75 27.23 -8.43
CA TYR A 714 1.04 26.67 -9.74
C TYR A 714 0.01 25.59 -10.12
N ASP A 715 -0.16 25.34 -11.43
CA ASP A 715 -0.96 24.20 -11.93
C ASP A 715 -0.27 22.84 -11.65
N ASP A 716 -0.81 21.71 -12.11
CA ASP A 716 -0.20 20.39 -11.88
C ASP A 716 1.10 20.16 -12.68
N GLU A 717 1.38 21.02 -13.66
CA GLU A 717 2.52 20.95 -14.57
C GLU A 717 3.68 21.87 -14.13
N GLY A 718 3.48 22.68 -13.09
CA GLY A 718 4.50 23.55 -12.52
C GLY A 718 4.54 24.96 -13.12
N ASN A 719 3.52 25.38 -13.88
CA ASN A 719 3.42 26.75 -14.39
C ASN A 719 2.80 27.68 -13.34
N ALA A 720 3.39 28.84 -13.14
CA ALA A 720 2.92 29.82 -12.15
C ALA A 720 1.58 30.44 -12.58
N LEU A 721 0.59 30.42 -11.69
CA LEU A 721 -0.77 30.90 -11.96
C LEU A 721 -1.03 32.26 -11.33
N VAL A 722 -0.92 32.33 -10.00
CA VAL A 722 -1.24 33.50 -9.19
C VAL A 722 -0.39 33.48 -7.92
N MET A 723 -0.32 34.61 -7.23
CA MET A 723 0.28 34.72 -5.90
C MET A 723 -0.77 35.16 -4.88
N ILE A 724 -0.72 34.64 -3.66
CA ILE A 724 -1.46 35.15 -2.51
C ILE A 724 -0.48 35.97 -1.67
N ASP A 725 -0.73 37.25 -1.49
CA ASP A 725 0.13 38.12 -0.68
C ASP A 725 -0.15 38.00 0.83
N ARG A 726 0.68 38.66 1.65
CA ARG A 726 0.55 38.71 3.11
C ARG A 726 -0.80 39.24 3.61
N THR A 727 -1.56 39.93 2.76
CA THR A 727 -2.91 40.43 3.10
C THR A 727 -4.01 39.43 2.74
N ALA A 728 -3.63 38.21 2.35
CA ALA A 728 -4.52 37.16 1.85
C ALA A 728 -5.28 37.56 0.57
N THR A 729 -4.68 38.42 -0.27
CA THR A 729 -5.29 38.83 -1.55
C THR A 729 -4.57 38.21 -2.74
N LEU A 730 -5.34 37.92 -3.79
CA LEU A 730 -4.78 37.40 -5.04
C LEU A 730 -4.09 38.51 -5.82
N ARG A 731 -2.88 38.21 -6.29
CA ARG A 731 -2.04 39.05 -7.12
C ARG A 731 -1.58 38.28 -8.36
N SER A 732 -1.27 39.03 -9.40
CA SER A 732 -0.55 38.50 -10.56
C SER A 732 0.83 38.00 -10.13
N VAL A 733 1.30 36.94 -10.77
CA VAL A 733 2.69 36.49 -10.60
C VAL A 733 3.63 37.50 -11.28
N PRO A 734 4.83 37.73 -10.73
CA PRO A 734 5.82 38.58 -11.39
C PRO A 734 6.07 38.13 -12.85
N GLY A 735 6.21 39.10 -13.76
CA GLY A 735 6.31 38.82 -15.20
C GLY A 735 4.98 38.87 -15.96
N HIS A 736 3.86 39.01 -15.24
CA HIS A 736 2.52 39.12 -15.82
C HIS A 736 1.71 40.24 -15.17
N ASP A 737 0.89 40.91 -15.97
CA ASP A 737 -0.02 41.98 -15.52
C ASP A 737 -1.49 41.56 -15.67
N TYR A 738 -1.88 40.48 -14.99
CA TYR A 738 -3.28 40.06 -15.01
C TYR A 738 -4.18 41.09 -14.34
N SER A 739 -5.30 41.40 -14.97
CA SER A 739 -6.44 42.09 -14.37
C SER A 739 -7.13 41.21 -13.34
N GLU A 740 -7.93 41.81 -12.45
CA GLU A 740 -8.73 41.06 -11.47
C GLU A 740 -9.65 40.02 -12.13
N GLN A 741 -10.19 40.33 -13.32
CA GLN A 741 -11.06 39.42 -14.04
C GLN A 741 -10.27 38.23 -14.59
N GLU A 742 -9.08 38.45 -15.13
CA GLU A 742 -8.21 37.37 -15.59
C GLU A 742 -7.77 36.45 -14.45
N ILE A 743 -7.44 37.01 -13.28
CA ILE A 743 -7.13 36.21 -12.07
C ILE A 743 -8.31 35.31 -11.70
N LYS A 744 -9.53 35.84 -11.71
CA LYS A 744 -10.75 35.06 -11.44
C LYS A 744 -10.93 33.95 -12.48
N ASP A 745 -10.67 34.24 -13.76
CA ASP A 745 -10.82 33.28 -14.85
C ASP A 745 -9.73 32.20 -14.86
N ILE A 746 -8.49 32.54 -14.45
CA ILE A 746 -7.40 31.58 -14.22
C ILE A 746 -7.82 30.61 -13.12
N ILE A 747 -8.13 31.13 -11.92
CA ILE A 747 -8.57 30.30 -10.79
C ILE A 747 -9.82 29.49 -11.13
N ALA A 748 -10.75 30.03 -11.92
CA ALA A 748 -11.95 29.33 -12.32
C ALA A 748 -11.67 28.05 -13.14
N ARG A 749 -10.61 28.06 -13.96
CA ARG A 749 -10.18 26.97 -14.85
C ARG A 749 -9.20 25.98 -14.22
N THR A 750 -8.65 26.28 -13.04
CA THR A 750 -7.76 25.37 -12.31
C THR A 750 -8.47 24.10 -11.81
N ASN A 751 -7.67 23.14 -11.34
CA ASN A 751 -8.15 21.96 -10.65
C ASN A 751 -9.16 22.34 -9.52
N PRO A 752 -10.32 21.67 -9.42
CA PRO A 752 -11.34 22.01 -8.41
C PRO A 752 -10.83 22.01 -6.97
N TYR A 753 -9.87 21.15 -6.64
CA TYR A 753 -9.32 21.02 -5.30
C TYR A 753 -8.29 22.11 -5.00
N LEU A 754 -7.45 22.48 -5.98
CA LEU A 754 -6.56 23.64 -5.89
C LEU A 754 -7.36 24.94 -5.71
N LYS A 755 -8.41 25.10 -6.51
CA LYS A 755 -9.35 26.21 -6.42
C LYS A 755 -10.01 26.30 -5.04
N GLN A 756 -10.38 25.18 -4.44
CA GLN A 756 -10.98 25.14 -3.11
C GLN A 756 -9.97 25.56 -2.02
N MET A 757 -8.73 25.10 -2.11
CA MET A 757 -7.66 25.51 -1.19
C MET A 757 -7.39 27.01 -1.29
N VAL A 758 -7.21 27.55 -2.49
CA VAL A 758 -6.98 28.99 -2.71
C VAL A 758 -8.12 29.82 -2.11
N ARG A 759 -9.38 29.43 -2.37
CA ARG A 759 -10.56 30.09 -1.79
C ARG A 759 -10.58 30.01 -0.26
N TYR A 760 -10.23 28.86 0.31
CA TYR A 760 -10.16 28.68 1.75
C TYR A 760 -9.15 29.65 2.38
N LEU A 761 -7.92 29.71 1.86
CA LEU A 761 -6.84 30.55 2.38
C LEU A 761 -7.23 32.05 2.36
N ILE A 762 -7.79 32.53 1.25
CA ILE A 762 -8.24 33.93 1.12
C ILE A 762 -9.36 34.25 2.11
N ASN A 763 -10.34 33.35 2.28
CA ASN A 763 -11.49 33.58 3.14
C ASN A 763 -11.14 33.60 4.65
N GLN A 764 -10.01 33.05 5.07
CA GLN A 764 -9.58 33.14 6.47
C GLN A 764 -8.95 34.50 6.81
N GLY A 765 -8.44 35.24 5.82
CA GLY A 765 -7.85 36.56 6.00
C GLY A 765 -6.37 36.55 6.43
N PRO A 766 -5.80 37.74 6.69
CA PRO A 766 -4.35 37.93 6.84
C PRO A 766 -3.74 37.29 8.09
N ALA A 767 -4.45 37.28 9.22
CA ALA A 767 -3.96 36.67 10.46
C ALA A 767 -3.72 35.17 10.27
N PHE A 768 -4.71 34.46 9.71
CA PHE A 768 -4.57 33.05 9.36
C PHE A 768 -3.44 32.82 8.35
N MET A 769 -3.27 33.69 7.34
CA MET A 769 -2.20 33.54 6.34
C MET A 769 -0.81 33.55 6.99
N SER A 770 -0.57 34.49 7.91
CA SER A 770 0.68 34.58 8.67
C SER A 770 0.93 33.32 9.52
N ASP A 771 -0.10 32.88 10.23
CA ASP A 771 -0.05 31.69 11.08
C ASP A 771 0.12 30.40 10.25
N PHE A 772 -0.53 30.32 9.08
CA PHE A 772 -0.40 29.22 8.14
C PHE A 772 1.00 29.13 7.55
N LEU A 773 1.61 30.24 7.14
CA LEU A 773 3.00 30.26 6.67
C LEU A 773 3.98 29.83 7.77
N THR A 774 3.79 30.30 8.99
CA THR A 774 4.57 29.86 10.16
C THR A 774 4.44 28.35 10.36
N THR A 775 3.20 27.85 10.28
CA THR A 775 2.89 26.41 10.42
C THR A 775 3.60 25.57 9.35
N VAL A 776 3.50 25.99 8.08
CA VAL A 776 4.14 25.30 6.95
C VAL A 776 5.66 25.30 7.09
N ASN A 777 6.26 26.44 7.43
CA ASN A 777 7.71 26.57 7.58
C ASN A 777 8.26 25.71 8.72
N ALA A 778 7.57 25.66 9.86
CA ALA A 778 7.97 24.81 10.98
C ALA A 778 7.88 23.32 10.62
N ALA A 779 6.82 22.91 9.90
CA ALA A 779 6.73 21.54 9.38
C ALA A 779 7.85 21.22 8.38
N LEU A 780 8.26 22.19 7.55
CA LEU A 780 9.42 22.02 6.67
C LEU A 780 10.78 22.07 7.40
N GLN A 781 10.84 22.20 8.72
CA GLN A 781 12.09 21.99 9.46
C GLN A 781 12.23 20.54 9.96
N THR A 782 11.13 19.79 10.01
CA THR A 782 11.07 18.42 10.55
C THR A 782 10.97 17.34 9.46
N ILE A 783 10.94 17.75 8.18
CA ILE A 783 10.80 16.86 7.02
C ILE A 783 12.10 16.85 6.20
N ASP A 784 12.76 15.70 6.05
CA ASP A 784 13.96 15.48 5.23
C ASP A 784 13.92 14.11 4.49
N PRO A 785 13.30 14.02 3.30
CA PRO A 785 13.15 12.77 2.56
C PRO A 785 14.47 12.25 1.95
N GLU A 786 14.66 10.92 1.89
CA GLU A 786 15.92 10.27 1.43
C GLU A 786 16.38 10.62 -0.01
N GLY A 787 15.52 11.24 -0.83
CA GLY A 787 15.86 11.80 -2.15
C GLY A 787 16.44 13.22 -2.14
N PHE A 788 16.64 13.83 -0.97
CA PHE A 788 17.09 15.22 -0.79
C PHE A 788 18.48 15.50 -1.40
N ALA A 789 19.34 14.48 -1.48
CA ALA A 789 20.74 14.64 -1.91
C ALA A 789 20.92 15.14 -3.36
N GLN A 790 19.96 14.94 -4.26
CA GLN A 790 20.13 15.28 -5.68
C GLN A 790 19.85 16.76 -6.03
N ASN A 791 19.17 17.53 -5.17
CA ASN A 791 18.81 18.95 -5.44
C ASN A 791 19.01 19.87 -4.21
N LYS A 792 20.02 19.62 -3.37
CA LYS A 792 20.30 20.41 -2.16
C LYS A 792 20.41 21.92 -2.42
N ALA A 793 20.99 22.33 -3.56
CA ALA A 793 21.32 23.73 -3.83
C ALA A 793 20.09 24.66 -3.97
N ILE A 794 19.01 24.20 -4.61
CA ILE A 794 17.78 25.00 -4.79
C ILE A 794 17.01 25.06 -3.48
N SER A 795 16.92 23.95 -2.75
CA SER A 795 16.18 23.88 -1.48
C SER A 795 16.85 24.63 -0.32
N LEU A 796 18.14 25.01 -0.46
CA LEU A 796 18.85 25.90 0.47
C LEU A 796 18.57 27.39 0.20
N LEU A 797 18.15 27.75 -1.02
CA LEU A 797 17.92 29.13 -1.47
C LEU A 797 16.45 29.48 -1.62
N VAL A 798 15.62 28.47 -1.87
CA VAL A 798 14.18 28.57 -2.05
C VAL A 798 13.49 27.67 -1.02
N SER A 799 12.37 28.12 -0.45
CA SER A 799 11.47 27.18 0.25
C SER A 799 11.05 26.04 -0.68
N ARG A 800 10.66 24.90 -0.11
CA ARG A 800 10.35 23.70 -0.89
C ARG A 800 8.98 23.81 -1.56
N PRO A 801 8.86 23.52 -2.88
CA PRO A 801 7.56 23.39 -3.52
C PRO A 801 6.76 22.23 -2.93
N LEU A 802 5.53 22.51 -2.52
CA LEU A 802 4.62 21.55 -1.90
C LEU A 802 3.57 21.11 -2.90
N ALA A 803 3.33 19.81 -2.97
CA ALA A 803 2.26 19.24 -3.79
C ALA A 803 0.95 19.27 -3.00
N LEU A 804 -0.12 19.77 -3.62
CA LEU A 804 -1.48 19.58 -3.14
C LEU A 804 -2.03 18.27 -3.69
N VAL A 805 -2.40 17.34 -2.81
CA VAL A 805 -2.81 15.98 -3.18
C VAL A 805 -4.09 15.56 -2.46
N ARG A 806 -4.79 14.56 -3.00
CA ARG A 806 -5.94 13.93 -2.33
C ARG A 806 -5.66 12.48 -1.98
N SER A 807 -6.14 12.05 -0.82
CA SER A 807 -6.10 10.65 -0.40
C SER A 807 -7.43 10.20 0.20
N ARG A 808 -7.65 8.90 0.22
CA ARG A 808 -8.75 8.25 0.94
C ARG A 808 -8.17 7.39 2.05
N ILE A 809 -8.77 7.48 3.24
CA ILE A 809 -8.45 6.66 4.39
C ILE A 809 -9.68 5.94 4.94
N ASN A 810 -9.52 4.68 5.32
CA ASN A 810 -10.58 3.89 5.93
C ASN A 810 -10.04 2.74 6.80
N LEU A 811 -10.88 2.22 7.69
CA LEU A 811 -10.69 0.91 8.31
C LEU A 811 -11.67 -0.07 7.66
N ASP A 812 -11.15 -1.12 7.04
CA ASP A 812 -11.98 -2.15 6.40
C ASP A 812 -11.90 -3.45 7.21
N ILE A 813 -13.04 -4.12 7.42
CA ILE A 813 -13.10 -5.51 7.88
C ILE A 813 -13.22 -6.48 6.69
N GLN A 814 -12.72 -7.69 6.85
CA GLN A 814 -12.84 -8.72 5.82
C GLN A 814 -14.27 -9.29 5.83
N GLY A 815 -15.07 -8.90 4.82
CA GLY A 815 -16.45 -9.35 4.67
C GLY A 815 -17.44 -8.50 5.47
N ILE A 816 -18.61 -9.06 5.76
CA ILE A 816 -19.63 -8.42 6.60
C ILE A 816 -19.24 -8.45 8.09
N PRO A 817 -19.75 -7.53 8.93
CA PRO A 817 -19.52 -7.58 10.37
C PRO A 817 -19.82 -8.96 10.98
N ALA A 818 -18.91 -9.46 11.82
CA ALA A 818 -19.11 -10.70 12.55
C ALA A 818 -20.37 -10.62 13.43
N VAL A 819 -21.11 -11.74 13.47
CA VAL A 819 -22.39 -11.81 14.20
C VAL A 819 -22.28 -12.85 15.30
N SER A 820 -22.92 -12.59 16.43
CA SER A 820 -22.99 -13.54 17.54
C SER A 820 -23.70 -14.84 17.13
N GLN A 821 -23.08 -15.97 17.47
CA GLN A 821 -23.63 -17.31 17.35
C GLN A 821 -24.15 -17.84 18.69
N ASN A 822 -24.12 -17.02 19.75
CA ASN A 822 -24.63 -17.43 21.04
C ASN A 822 -26.15 -17.70 20.95
N ARG A 823 -26.67 -18.56 21.84
CA ARG A 823 -28.07 -19.01 21.78
C ARG A 823 -29.07 -17.86 21.93
N ILE A 824 -28.74 -16.86 22.76
CA ILE A 824 -29.64 -15.74 23.08
C ILE A 824 -29.77 -14.78 21.88
N SER A 825 -28.64 -14.30 21.35
CA SER A 825 -28.57 -13.48 20.14
C SER A 825 -29.17 -14.20 18.95
N PHE A 826 -28.86 -15.49 18.74
CA PHE A 826 -29.44 -16.26 17.65
C PHE A 826 -30.97 -16.35 17.75
N SER A 827 -31.51 -16.58 18.95
CA SER A 827 -32.96 -16.57 19.18
C SER A 827 -33.55 -15.19 18.87
N ASN A 828 -32.93 -14.11 19.38
CA ASN A 828 -33.44 -12.76 19.12
C ASN A 828 -33.38 -12.38 17.65
N ASP A 829 -32.31 -12.78 16.95
CA ASP A 829 -32.12 -12.57 15.52
C ASP A 829 -33.16 -13.29 14.65
N LEU A 830 -33.73 -14.38 15.16
CA LEU A 830 -34.73 -15.16 14.44
C LEU A 830 -36.15 -14.63 14.62
N PHE A 831 -36.47 -14.07 15.80
CA PHE A 831 -37.85 -13.74 16.19
C PHE A 831 -38.13 -12.25 16.41
N TYR A 832 -37.10 -11.43 16.65
CA TYR A 832 -37.30 -10.04 17.09
C TYR A 832 -36.46 -9.05 16.29
N ASN A 833 -35.20 -9.37 16.01
CA ASN A 833 -34.30 -8.42 15.38
C ASN A 833 -34.43 -8.47 13.86
N LYS A 834 -34.53 -7.28 13.27
CA LYS A 834 -34.40 -7.10 11.82
C LYS A 834 -32.98 -7.35 11.31
N PHE A 835 -31.98 -7.20 12.18
CA PHE A 835 -30.55 -7.33 11.87
C PHE A 835 -29.91 -8.39 12.78
N ARG A 836 -28.94 -9.16 12.27
CA ARG A 836 -28.17 -10.06 13.15
C ARG A 836 -27.43 -9.25 14.21
N THR A 837 -27.30 -9.81 15.41
CA THR A 837 -26.64 -9.15 16.53
C THR A 837 -25.13 -9.08 16.31
N THR A 838 -24.63 -7.87 16.07
CA THR A 838 -23.18 -7.54 16.02
C THR A 838 -22.71 -6.85 17.30
N GLN A 839 -23.61 -6.52 18.24
CA GLN A 839 -23.31 -5.62 19.37
C GLN A 839 -22.80 -4.23 18.94
N ALA A 840 -23.08 -3.81 17.69
CA ALA A 840 -22.66 -2.53 17.14
C ALA A 840 -21.14 -2.25 17.19
N PHE A 841 -20.30 -3.29 17.24
CA PHE A 841 -18.84 -3.12 17.28
C PHE A 841 -18.33 -2.36 16.05
N GLU A 842 -19.03 -2.46 14.92
CA GLU A 842 -18.68 -1.76 13.68
C GLU A 842 -18.82 -0.23 13.79
N LYS A 843 -19.65 0.25 14.73
CA LYS A 843 -19.91 1.67 14.97
C LYS A 843 -18.94 2.32 15.95
N VAL A 844 -18.05 1.53 16.54
CA VAL A 844 -17.01 2.02 17.44
C VAL A 844 -16.03 2.88 16.64
N LYS A 845 -15.74 4.07 17.17
CA LYS A 845 -14.79 5.01 16.57
C LYS A 845 -13.39 4.70 17.06
N PHE A 846 -12.51 4.36 16.14
CA PHE A 846 -11.10 4.16 16.37
C PHE A 846 -10.30 5.38 15.91
N PRO A 847 -9.22 5.76 16.63
CA PRO A 847 -8.35 6.84 16.22
C PRO A 847 -7.50 6.43 15.00
N ILE A 848 -7.23 7.39 14.10
CA ILE A 848 -6.21 7.29 13.07
C ILE A 848 -5.37 8.56 13.07
N ARG A 849 -4.09 8.43 13.35
CA ARG A 849 -3.07 9.48 13.21
C ARG A 849 -2.56 9.51 11.77
N ILE A 850 -2.43 10.71 11.21
CA ILE A 850 -1.85 10.96 9.88
C ILE A 850 -0.57 11.76 10.09
N GLY A 851 0.54 11.29 9.54
CA GLY A 851 1.86 11.84 9.82
C GLY A 851 2.46 11.30 11.12
N GLU A 852 3.77 11.07 11.12
CA GLU A 852 4.54 10.65 12.30
C GLU A 852 5.54 11.74 12.69
N TYR A 853 5.34 12.37 13.86
CA TYR A 853 6.14 13.52 14.28
C TYR A 853 7.62 13.15 14.41
N GLN A 854 8.52 14.04 13.96
CA GLN A 854 9.98 13.83 13.93
C GLN A 854 10.47 12.62 13.12
N GLN A 855 9.60 11.89 12.44
CA GLN A 855 10.02 10.94 11.43
C GLN A 855 10.38 11.70 10.15
N PHE A 856 11.66 12.02 9.97
CA PHE A 856 12.14 12.90 8.89
C PHE A 856 11.70 12.46 7.48
N ASN A 857 11.51 11.16 7.23
CA ASN A 857 11.06 10.68 5.91
C ASN A 857 9.52 10.76 5.71
N ASP A 858 8.76 11.17 6.72
CA ASP A 858 7.35 11.53 6.60
C ASP A 858 7.21 12.94 6.03
N SER A 859 6.59 13.07 4.86
CA SER A 859 6.55 14.32 4.10
C SER A 859 5.29 15.15 4.27
N LEU A 860 4.44 14.82 5.25
CA LEU A 860 3.20 15.55 5.49
C LEU A 860 3.45 16.91 6.16
N VAL A 861 3.14 17.99 5.43
CA VAL A 861 3.13 19.35 6.02
C VAL A 861 1.84 19.57 6.82
N GLY A 862 0.71 19.15 6.26
CA GLY A 862 -0.59 19.19 6.91
C GLY A 862 -1.73 18.84 5.97
N TYR A 863 -2.95 18.78 6.50
CA TYR A 863 -4.12 18.33 5.75
C TYR A 863 -5.43 18.96 6.21
N TRP A 864 -6.42 18.88 5.33
CA TRP A 864 -7.83 19.14 5.60
C TRP A 864 -8.64 17.86 5.42
N VAL A 865 -9.68 17.69 6.24
CA VAL A 865 -10.68 16.64 6.03
C VAL A 865 -11.78 17.17 5.11
N GLU A 866 -12.01 16.51 3.98
CA GLU A 866 -13.02 16.90 3.00
C GLU A 866 -14.41 16.35 3.39
N LYS A 867 -15.44 17.18 3.29
CA LYS A 867 -16.82 16.73 3.48
C LYS A 867 -17.32 16.01 2.23
N ALA A 868 -18.01 14.89 2.45
CA ALA A 868 -18.51 14.03 1.37
C ALA A 868 -19.62 14.67 0.51
N ASP A 869 -20.32 15.70 1.01
CA ASP A 869 -21.48 16.32 0.37
C ASP A 869 -21.09 17.40 -0.67
N ASP A 870 -20.24 18.34 -0.30
CA ASP A 870 -19.90 19.51 -1.12
C ASP A 870 -18.41 19.60 -1.52
N GLY A 871 -17.53 18.86 -0.84
CA GLY A 871 -16.08 18.90 -1.03
C GLY A 871 -15.37 20.04 -0.28
N THR A 872 -16.06 20.72 0.64
CA THR A 872 -15.48 21.75 1.51
C THR A 872 -14.72 21.12 2.68
N TYR A 873 -13.93 21.92 3.40
CA TYR A 873 -13.16 21.43 4.54
C TYR A 873 -14.02 21.38 5.80
N LYS A 874 -14.07 20.20 6.43
CA LYS A 874 -14.74 19.95 7.69
C LYS A 874 -14.19 20.89 8.76
N ASP A 875 -15.09 21.59 9.45
CA ASP A 875 -14.81 22.57 10.52
C ASP A 875 -13.88 23.74 10.12
N SER A 876 -13.50 23.84 8.83
CA SER A 876 -12.51 24.79 8.32
C SER A 876 -11.15 24.72 9.03
N VAL A 877 -10.76 23.53 9.51
CA VAL A 877 -9.52 23.30 10.28
C VAL A 877 -8.42 22.73 9.38
N PHE A 878 -7.22 23.30 9.48
CA PHE A 878 -5.98 22.73 8.96
C PHE A 878 -5.24 21.97 10.07
N TYR A 879 -4.96 20.69 9.86
CA TYR A 879 -4.23 19.84 10.78
C TYR A 879 -2.77 19.76 10.34
N ALA A 880 -1.83 20.14 11.20
CA ALA A 880 -0.41 20.23 10.90
C ALA A 880 0.42 19.46 11.95
N PRO A 881 0.49 18.12 11.82
CA PRO A 881 1.13 17.27 12.82
C PRO A 881 2.65 17.45 12.89
N GLN A 882 3.31 17.91 11.82
CA GLN A 882 4.77 18.11 11.82
C GLN A 882 5.22 19.49 12.33
N SER A 883 4.28 20.36 12.73
CA SER A 883 4.53 21.78 12.97
C SER A 883 4.78 22.13 14.45
N CYS A 884 4.99 23.41 14.74
CA CYS A 884 5.10 23.97 16.09
C CYS A 884 3.76 24.53 16.59
N TYR A 885 3.69 24.94 17.86
CA TYR A 885 2.53 25.67 18.37
C TYR A 885 2.25 26.94 17.56
N VAL A 886 0.97 27.15 17.22
CA VAL A 886 0.47 28.37 16.58
C VAL A 886 -0.88 28.75 17.21
N PRO A 887 -1.07 30.00 17.68
CA PRO A 887 -2.24 30.41 18.45
C PRO A 887 -3.46 30.73 17.56
N HIS A 888 -3.83 29.83 16.64
CA HIS A 888 -4.96 30.03 15.72
C HIS A 888 -6.02 28.94 15.85
N ALA A 889 -7.29 29.30 16.10
CA ALA A 889 -8.37 28.34 16.35
C ALA A 889 -8.64 27.36 15.18
N LYS A 890 -8.27 27.75 13.95
CA LYS A 890 -8.41 26.96 12.72
C LYS A 890 -7.15 26.20 12.29
N ILE A 891 -6.07 26.29 13.06
CA ILE A 891 -4.86 25.49 12.85
C ILE A 891 -4.68 24.60 14.08
N LYS A 892 -4.57 23.29 13.86
CA LYS A 892 -4.37 22.31 14.93
C LYS A 892 -3.02 21.66 14.76
N THR A 893 -2.21 21.70 15.81
CA THR A 893 -0.85 21.15 15.89
C THR A 893 -0.78 20.19 17.08
N LEU A 894 0.35 19.53 17.28
CA LEU A 894 0.54 18.60 18.39
C LEU A 894 0.89 19.29 19.73
N PHE A 895 0.92 20.63 19.73
CA PHE A 895 1.26 21.47 20.88
C PHE A 895 0.04 22.30 21.28
N ASP A 896 -0.22 22.40 22.59
CA ASP A 896 -1.33 23.18 23.16
C ASP A 896 -0.89 24.59 23.60
N GLY A 897 0.42 24.79 23.79
CA GLY A 897 1.02 26.05 24.22
C GLY A 897 2.43 26.31 23.65
N PRO A 898 2.88 27.58 23.68
CA PRO A 898 4.18 27.98 23.12
C PRO A 898 5.39 27.53 23.97
N THR A 899 5.15 27.12 25.21
CA THR A 899 6.18 26.69 26.17
C THR A 899 6.25 25.18 26.33
N ASP A 900 5.45 24.44 25.57
CA ASP A 900 5.37 22.99 25.70
C ASP A 900 6.72 22.39 25.25
N PRO A 901 7.42 21.65 26.13
CA PRO A 901 8.76 21.14 25.82
C PRO A 901 8.73 19.98 24.82
N THR A 902 7.58 19.32 24.69
CA THR A 902 7.34 18.14 23.84
C THR A 902 5.88 18.11 23.42
N PRO A 903 5.54 17.60 22.22
CA PRO A 903 4.15 17.48 21.81
C PRO A 903 3.41 16.42 22.63
N ASP A 904 2.25 16.77 23.18
CA ASP A 904 1.41 15.86 23.96
C ASP A 904 -0.05 15.83 23.51
N THR A 905 -0.44 16.63 22.51
CA THR A 905 -1.80 16.73 21.98
C THR A 905 -1.99 15.86 20.73
N PRO A 906 -2.62 14.67 20.78
CA PRO A 906 -2.72 13.82 19.62
C PRO A 906 -3.78 14.33 18.62
N LEU A 907 -3.39 14.46 17.35
CA LEU A 907 -4.30 14.82 16.25
C LEU A 907 -4.84 13.57 15.55
N ASN A 908 -5.82 12.93 16.18
CA ASN A 908 -6.42 11.69 15.66
C ASN A 908 -7.73 11.94 14.92
N LEU A 909 -7.88 11.35 13.74
CA LEU A 909 -9.16 11.20 13.04
C LEU A 909 -9.99 10.09 13.69
N GLU A 910 -11.30 10.28 13.77
CA GLU A 910 -12.23 9.24 14.22
C GLU A 910 -12.73 8.44 13.03
N GLN A 911 -12.58 7.11 13.04
CA GLN A 911 -13.03 6.22 11.95
C GLN A 911 -13.80 5.02 12.49
N THR A 912 -14.96 4.71 11.90
CA THR A 912 -15.72 3.48 12.20
C THR A 912 -15.39 2.37 11.20
N LEU A 913 -15.85 1.15 11.48
CA LEU A 913 -15.75 -0.01 10.57
C LEU A 913 -16.99 -0.18 9.70
N GLU A 914 -17.94 0.76 9.76
CA GLU A 914 -19.15 0.75 8.95
C GLU A 914 -18.83 0.95 7.47
N GLU A 915 -19.60 0.30 6.60
CA GLU A 915 -19.44 0.45 5.16
C GLU A 915 -19.65 1.90 4.71
N ASN A 916 -18.88 2.33 3.69
CA ASN A 916 -18.97 3.65 3.06
C ASN A 916 -18.70 4.85 3.99
N THR A 917 -17.91 4.65 5.05
CA THR A 917 -17.49 5.72 5.99
C THR A 917 -16.07 6.25 5.74
N ALA A 918 -15.46 5.89 4.61
CA ALA A 918 -14.11 6.32 4.26
C ALA A 918 -14.01 7.85 4.19
N GLN A 919 -12.97 8.40 4.83
CA GLN A 919 -12.71 9.83 4.85
C GLN A 919 -11.75 10.22 3.73
N THR A 920 -11.99 11.40 3.15
CA THR A 920 -11.11 11.96 2.11
C THR A 920 -10.30 13.09 2.71
N LEU A 921 -8.98 13.07 2.48
CA LEU A 921 -8.05 14.10 2.95
C LEU A 921 -7.48 14.87 1.76
N VAL A 922 -7.38 16.18 1.91
CA VAL A 922 -6.62 17.06 1.01
C VAL A 922 -5.35 17.44 1.76
N MET A 923 -4.18 17.11 1.22
CA MET A 923 -2.91 17.17 1.94
C MET A 923 -1.90 18.05 1.20
N LEU A 924 -1.10 18.79 1.96
CA LEU A 924 0.11 19.44 1.49
C LEU A 924 1.30 18.57 1.90
N ILE A 925 2.09 18.16 0.91
CA ILE A 925 3.22 17.26 1.13
C ILE A 925 4.46 17.71 0.37
N ASP A 926 5.64 17.33 0.85
CA ASP A 926 6.82 17.21 -0.01
C ASP A 926 6.67 15.91 -0.84
N PRO A 927 6.54 15.97 -2.17
CA PRO A 927 6.24 14.80 -3.01
C PRO A 927 7.36 13.75 -3.02
N ARG A 928 8.55 14.09 -2.50
CA ARG A 928 9.75 13.23 -2.51
C ARG A 928 9.76 12.19 -1.39
N GLY A 929 8.95 12.38 -0.35
CA GLY A 929 8.87 11.47 0.81
C GLY A 929 7.63 10.58 0.82
N GLN A 930 7.39 9.95 1.97
CA GLN A 930 6.24 9.10 2.21
C GLN A 930 5.28 9.79 3.19
N VAL A 931 4.00 9.41 3.18
CA VAL A 931 3.05 9.83 4.23
C VAL A 931 2.60 8.60 4.99
N ASN A 932 2.67 8.65 6.33
CA ASN A 932 2.28 7.55 7.20
C ASN A 932 0.88 7.74 7.80
N ALA A 933 0.23 6.61 8.09
CA ALA A 933 -1.02 6.55 8.84
C ALA A 933 -0.98 5.39 9.85
N THR A 934 -1.39 5.67 11.08
CA THR A 934 -1.32 4.74 12.22
C THR A 934 -2.62 4.77 13.02
N CYS A 935 -3.19 3.61 13.36
CA CYS A 935 -4.41 3.54 14.19
C CYS A 935 -4.21 2.83 15.54
N GLY A 936 -3.07 2.16 15.74
CA GLY A 936 -2.75 1.42 16.97
C GLY A 936 -3.51 0.10 17.18
N LEU A 937 -4.33 -0.34 16.22
CA LEU A 937 -4.95 -1.68 16.19
C LEU A 937 -4.39 -2.58 15.09
N LEU A 938 -3.99 -1.97 13.97
CA LEU A 938 -3.55 -2.62 12.74
C LEU A 938 -2.18 -2.08 12.34
N PRO A 939 -1.40 -2.81 11.54
CA PRO A 939 -0.11 -2.32 11.06
C PRO A 939 -0.23 -0.96 10.39
N ALA A 940 0.73 -0.08 10.67
CA ALA A 940 0.82 1.26 10.08
C ALA A 940 0.94 1.16 8.54
N LYS A 941 0.46 2.19 7.85
CA LYS A 941 0.42 2.23 6.39
C LYS A 941 1.10 3.48 5.85
N SER A 942 2.06 3.28 4.94
CA SER A 942 2.75 4.36 4.23
C SER A 942 2.41 4.36 2.75
N ILE A 943 2.35 5.55 2.15
CA ILE A 943 2.16 5.78 0.70
C ILE A 943 3.14 6.83 0.19
N SER A 944 3.60 6.67 -1.06
CA SER A 944 4.51 7.60 -1.76
C SER A 944 4.00 7.89 -3.17
N ILE A 945 4.51 8.96 -3.79
CA ILE A 945 4.20 9.31 -5.18
C ILE A 945 5.38 8.88 -6.06
N PRO A 946 5.15 8.15 -7.18
CA PRO A 946 6.22 7.82 -8.11
C PRO A 946 6.93 9.07 -8.66
N PRO A 947 8.27 9.12 -8.73
CA PRO A 947 9.03 10.29 -9.19
C PRO A 947 8.61 10.83 -10.56
N GLU A 948 8.20 9.95 -11.47
CA GLU A 948 7.76 10.28 -12.83
C GLU A 948 6.53 11.21 -12.84
N GLN A 949 5.75 11.23 -11.76
CA GLN A 949 4.54 12.04 -11.65
C GLN A 949 4.80 13.46 -11.14
N TYR A 950 5.97 13.73 -10.54
CA TYR A 950 6.28 15.04 -9.98
C TYR A 950 7.55 15.70 -10.53
N LEU A 951 8.55 14.94 -10.97
CA LEU A 951 9.85 15.48 -11.40
C LEU A 951 9.72 16.50 -12.54
N PRO A 952 8.93 16.28 -13.61
CA PRO A 952 8.79 17.27 -14.68
C PRO A 952 8.22 18.59 -14.18
N ALA A 953 7.21 18.55 -13.31
CA ALA A 953 6.60 19.75 -12.76
C ALA A 953 7.57 20.51 -11.84
N LEU A 954 8.31 19.81 -10.98
CA LEU A 954 9.34 20.43 -10.16
C LEU A 954 10.45 21.10 -10.97
N GLN A 955 10.79 20.56 -12.15
CA GLN A 955 11.75 21.17 -13.07
C GLN A 955 11.20 22.39 -13.81
N ALA A 956 9.88 22.47 -14.00
CA ALA A 956 9.21 23.58 -14.65
C ALA A 956 8.94 24.77 -13.71
N ILE A 957 8.91 24.54 -12.40
CA ILE A 957 8.66 25.60 -11.41
C ILE A 957 9.76 26.67 -11.48
N GLU A 958 9.35 27.85 -11.92
CA GLU A 958 10.15 29.07 -11.86
C GLU A 958 9.90 29.80 -10.53
N VAL A 959 10.96 30.35 -9.96
CA VAL A 959 10.91 31.00 -8.65
C VAL A 959 11.25 32.47 -8.81
N THR A 960 10.49 33.34 -8.15
CA THR A 960 10.74 34.79 -8.12
C THR A 960 10.80 35.31 -6.68
N PHE A 961 11.72 36.23 -6.41
CA PHE A 961 11.93 36.85 -5.11
C PHE A 961 11.94 38.36 -5.27
N LEU A 962 11.19 39.10 -4.45
CA LEU A 962 11.28 40.56 -4.47
C LEU A 962 12.67 40.97 -3.95
N ALA A 963 13.41 41.75 -4.74
CA ALA A 963 14.76 42.18 -4.42
C ALA A 963 14.94 43.69 -4.62
N ALA A 964 13.86 44.44 -4.44
CA ALA A 964 13.78 45.87 -4.70
C ALA A 964 13.82 46.72 -3.41
N PRO A 965 14.39 47.94 -3.47
CA PRO A 965 15.12 48.52 -4.61
C PRO A 965 16.57 48.03 -4.70
N LEU A 966 17.08 47.83 -5.92
CA LEU A 966 18.49 47.52 -6.18
C LEU A 966 19.18 48.70 -6.88
N LEU A 967 20.40 49.04 -6.43
CA LEU A 967 21.18 50.15 -6.96
C LEU A 967 22.28 49.62 -7.89
N SER A 968 22.32 50.07 -9.15
CA SER A 968 23.33 49.67 -10.14
C SER A 968 23.81 50.88 -10.96
N ASP A 969 24.92 50.73 -11.68
CA ASP A 969 25.48 51.73 -12.59
C ASP A 969 24.47 52.09 -13.72
N LEU A 970 24.33 53.38 -14.05
CA LEU A 970 23.40 53.89 -15.06
C LEU A 970 23.87 53.56 -16.48
N ASN A 971 25.19 53.52 -16.70
CA ASN A 971 25.77 53.28 -18.02
C ASN A 971 26.00 51.79 -18.25
N PRO A 972 25.53 51.21 -19.39
CA PRO A 972 25.76 49.82 -19.71
C PRO A 972 27.25 49.52 -19.89
N ILE A 973 27.70 48.37 -19.42
CA ILE A 973 29.05 47.85 -19.66
C ILE A 973 28.98 46.98 -20.92
N ASN A 974 29.80 47.28 -21.93
CA ASN A 974 29.81 46.58 -23.24
C ASN A 974 28.44 46.60 -23.96
N ASP A 975 27.73 47.73 -23.96
CA ASP A 975 26.41 47.92 -24.59
C ASP A 975 25.29 47.00 -24.06
N LEU A 976 25.48 46.36 -22.90
CA LEU A 976 24.49 45.52 -22.23
C LEU A 976 24.08 46.14 -20.89
N ASP A 977 22.77 46.33 -20.68
CA ASP A 977 22.16 46.77 -19.41
C ASP A 977 22.22 45.62 -18.39
N GLN A 978 23.40 45.44 -17.79
CA GLN A 978 23.71 44.35 -16.86
C GLN A 978 23.66 44.82 -15.41
N ILE A 979 23.04 44.03 -14.53
CA ILE A 979 22.99 44.31 -13.09
C ILE A 979 24.10 43.52 -12.40
N LYS A 980 24.99 44.24 -11.69
CA LYS A 980 26.04 43.61 -10.88
C LYS A 980 25.44 43.13 -9.55
N LEU A 981 25.33 41.81 -9.38
CA LEU A 981 24.87 41.18 -8.16
C LEU A 981 25.49 39.79 -8.02
N SER A 982 26.29 39.59 -6.98
CA SER A 982 26.85 38.27 -6.67
C SER A 982 25.81 37.40 -5.97
N LEU A 983 25.35 36.36 -6.65
CA LEU A 983 24.43 35.35 -6.13
C LEU A 983 25.13 33.99 -6.08
N PRO A 984 24.70 33.09 -5.17
CA PRO A 984 25.25 31.74 -5.10
C PRO A 984 24.98 30.97 -6.40
N GLU A 985 26.00 30.22 -6.84
CA GLU A 985 25.86 29.33 -7.98
C GLU A 985 24.96 28.15 -7.62
N VAL A 986 23.96 27.89 -8.47
CA VAL A 986 23.02 26.78 -8.33
C VAL A 986 23.23 25.85 -9.52
N PRO A 987 23.64 24.58 -9.32
CA PRO A 987 23.80 23.62 -10.40
C PRO A 987 22.53 23.54 -11.25
N ASN A 988 22.68 23.62 -12.58
CA ASN A 988 21.59 23.58 -13.57
C ASN A 988 20.59 24.76 -13.54
N TYR A 989 20.81 25.82 -12.77
CA TYR A 989 19.93 26.99 -12.72
C TYR A 989 20.70 28.29 -12.95
N GLU A 990 20.00 29.29 -13.48
CA GLU A 990 20.52 30.64 -13.73
C GLU A 990 19.64 31.69 -13.06
N TRP A 991 20.29 32.75 -12.59
CA TRP A 991 19.63 33.91 -12.04
C TRP A 991 19.47 34.99 -13.11
N SER A 992 18.29 35.61 -13.14
CA SER A 992 18.02 36.79 -13.93
C SER A 992 17.26 37.82 -13.10
N TRP A 993 17.30 39.08 -13.53
CA TRP A 993 16.50 40.15 -12.97
C TRP A 993 15.24 40.37 -13.81
N LEU A 994 14.09 40.15 -13.20
CA LEU A 994 12.78 40.40 -13.78
C LEU A 994 12.25 41.75 -13.27
N GLY A 995 12.18 42.75 -14.15
CA GLY A 995 11.69 44.08 -13.78
C GLY A 995 10.98 44.75 -14.94
N LYS A 996 10.27 45.85 -14.64
CA LYS A 996 9.61 46.64 -15.68
C LYS A 996 10.55 47.68 -16.27
N ASP A 997 10.53 47.80 -17.59
CA ASP A 997 11.07 48.96 -18.30
C ASP A 997 9.89 49.77 -18.85
N GLY A 998 9.57 50.86 -18.15
CA GLY A 998 8.28 51.54 -18.30
C GLY A 998 7.11 50.63 -17.88
N THR A 999 6.31 50.18 -18.84
CA THR A 999 5.16 49.27 -18.62
C THR A 999 5.43 47.82 -19.02
N ALA A 1000 6.54 47.55 -19.71
CA ALA A 1000 6.85 46.22 -20.25
C ALA A 1000 7.73 45.42 -19.29
N TRP A 1001 7.44 44.12 -19.12
CA TRP A 1001 8.30 43.20 -18.40
C TRP A 1001 9.56 42.87 -19.19
N SER A 1002 10.70 42.88 -18.52
CA SER A 1002 12.01 42.57 -19.09
C SER A 1002 12.80 41.66 -18.16
N ASN A 1003 13.45 40.64 -18.72
CA ASN A 1003 14.46 39.84 -18.03
C ASN A 1003 15.85 40.38 -18.41
N ARG A 1004 16.68 40.66 -17.41
CA ARG A 1004 18.07 41.10 -17.58
C ARG A 1004 19.02 40.07 -16.98
N PRO A 1005 20.16 39.77 -17.63
CA PRO A 1005 21.17 38.90 -17.04
C PRO A 1005 21.84 39.58 -15.83
N LEU A 1006 22.27 38.75 -14.86
CA LEU A 1006 23.04 39.19 -13.70
C LEU A 1006 24.52 38.84 -13.88
N VAL A 1007 25.41 39.70 -13.40
CA VAL A 1007 26.87 39.47 -13.41
C VAL A 1007 27.45 39.59 -12.00
N PRO A 1008 28.43 38.75 -11.62
CA PRO A 1008 29.10 38.85 -10.33
C PRO A 1008 29.93 40.14 -10.22
N PHE A 1009 30.15 40.61 -8.99
CA PHE A 1009 31.08 41.72 -8.74
C PHE A 1009 32.54 41.32 -8.98
N ASP A 1010 33.27 42.22 -9.63
CA ASP A 1010 34.72 42.30 -9.65
C ASP A 1010 35.24 42.98 -8.35
N SER A 1011 36.34 42.49 -7.80
CA SER A 1011 36.88 42.89 -6.49
C SER A 1011 37.34 44.37 -6.33
N GLN A 1012 37.03 45.26 -7.29
CA GLN A 1012 37.39 46.68 -7.24
C GLN A 1012 36.20 47.63 -7.46
N SER A 1013 35.88 48.37 -6.39
CA SER A 1013 34.97 49.54 -6.26
C SER A 1013 33.50 49.37 -6.67
N VAL A 1014 32.61 49.97 -5.87
CA VAL A 1014 31.19 49.60 -5.74
C VAL A 1014 30.29 50.21 -6.83
N TYR A 1015 30.65 51.34 -7.44
CA TYR A 1015 29.93 51.95 -8.58
C TYR A 1015 30.90 52.79 -9.43
N SER A 1016 30.84 52.65 -10.76
CA SER A 1016 31.74 53.30 -11.72
C SER A 1016 31.09 54.44 -12.51
N SER A 1017 29.78 54.67 -12.31
CA SER A 1017 28.96 55.69 -12.99
C SER A 1017 27.86 56.24 -12.06
N PRO A 1018 27.10 57.28 -12.45
CA PRO A 1018 25.88 57.66 -11.76
C PRO A 1018 24.94 56.46 -11.60
N GLN A 1019 24.17 56.39 -10.52
CA GLN A 1019 23.43 55.19 -10.17
C GLN A 1019 21.97 55.25 -10.63
N LYS A 1020 21.43 54.11 -11.02
CA LYS A 1020 20.01 53.89 -11.33
C LYS A 1020 19.42 52.91 -10.31
N ILE A 1021 18.16 53.14 -9.96
CA ILE A 1021 17.38 52.22 -9.12
C ILE A 1021 16.63 51.24 -10.02
N TYR A 1022 16.74 49.96 -9.71
CA TYR A 1022 15.97 48.87 -10.29
C TYR A 1022 14.93 48.42 -9.27
N ASP A 1023 13.68 48.39 -9.70
CA ASP A 1023 12.56 47.81 -8.97
C ASP A 1023 12.12 46.55 -9.71
N GLY A 1024 12.01 45.43 -8.99
CA GLY A 1024 11.86 44.12 -9.61
C GLY A 1024 12.17 42.94 -8.70
N TRP A 1025 12.25 41.78 -9.35
CA TRP A 1025 12.39 40.47 -8.73
C TRP A 1025 13.63 39.75 -9.26
N LEU A 1026 14.29 38.98 -8.40
CA LEU A 1026 15.21 37.95 -8.83
C LEU A 1026 14.42 36.75 -9.31
N LYS A 1027 14.70 36.27 -10.51
CA LYS A 1027 14.09 35.09 -11.11
C LYS A 1027 15.13 33.98 -11.22
N LEU A 1028 14.83 32.82 -10.64
CA LEU A 1028 15.64 31.60 -10.75
C LEU A 1028 14.94 30.63 -11.72
N THR A 1029 15.62 30.31 -12.81
CA THR A 1029 15.14 29.39 -13.86
C THR A 1029 16.17 28.32 -14.13
N ARG A 1030 15.74 27.16 -14.63
CA ARG A 1030 16.69 26.15 -15.09
C ARG A 1030 17.50 26.72 -16.26
N LYS A 1031 18.82 26.52 -16.26
CA LYS A 1031 19.67 26.83 -17.41
C LYS A 1031 19.10 26.09 -18.61
N THR A 1032 18.77 26.83 -19.66
CA THR A 1032 18.70 26.23 -20.99
C THR A 1032 20.11 25.77 -21.33
N GLU A 1033 20.33 24.49 -21.61
CA GLU A 1033 21.62 24.01 -22.10
C GLU A 1033 21.92 24.70 -23.44
N THR A 1034 22.54 25.87 -23.40
CA THR A 1034 23.35 26.38 -24.50
C THR A 1034 24.59 25.51 -24.49
N ASN A 1035 24.64 24.52 -25.39
CA ASN A 1035 25.84 23.72 -25.62
C ASN A 1035 26.98 24.70 -25.98
N GLU A 1036 27.92 24.92 -25.06
CA GLU A 1036 29.24 25.50 -25.37
C GLU A 1036 30.03 24.59 -26.33
#